data_AF-A0A534V6S7-F1
#
_entry.id   AF-A0A534V6S7-F1
#
_cell.length_a   1.000
_cell.length_b   1.000
_cell.length_c   1.000
_cell.angle_alpha   90.00
_cell.angle_beta   90.00
_cell.angle_gamma   90.00
#
_symmetry.space_group_name_H-M   'P 1'
#
loop_
_entity.id
_entity.type
_entity.pdbx_description
1 polymer ?
#
loop_
_entity_poly.entity_id
_entity_poly.type
_entity_poly.pdbx_seq_one_letter_code
_entity_poly.pdbx_strand_id
1 'polypeptide(L)'
;MGRGQLDERSVSRRRHPRSRARRDRVRDLPRGRSRDPDGRRARRDPRTHREPGGRVPGRLPGRRQGAADRQLPGPRGPGSAGRLPRLHTSDGNRAPGAVRSGRPAADGIGEHAHPRRGRRRALPLRRDDVREPRPGCPVDRPERPRGPGRGRPHPARAAQQGAELCGVAHRRRRDAQLELHSRLSLTGVSSPRRDRIAPGRLTRKGSEMLAPPHERDVQALARRIAEAGSAEPARVFHLGWWSERMLAWAMAQPRFKTALFRFVDVFPACRDDVDVMRHLEEYFAGVPVPRALELGLEVAEHVPFGALVTAAAARRNITRMAQQLIAGAAPDEALPRLARLWRAGEAATVDLLGEKIVTGGEADRYAGRLAVTLDALITAARSWPERRQLERDPWGVVPRVNVSVKPTALSPQFVPLTGAAGLAEARARLRPILARARDAGATVHLDTEHEDVKDLTLELVRALGAEFPDGPELGCVIQAYRRDALADLEAIAGWARATLRRPLAVRLVKGAYWDFEVLVAHAEGWPLPVFERKAETDANYERCTRYLVERAGTLRPAFGSHNVRSLAHALVCTRAAGLPDTAVELQLLYGMAEPVHAALRQLGFRVRVYAPIGELVPGMAYLVRRLLENTSNESFIRHRFAEGQALDALIAPPAVTHLPAPEVEAPLPPPTDPHAPAPFMNEPHAELRRRAPRARLAAAVATAPAAFGFAAPAMIDGRPVPTGESIVSVDPGNFASIVCRAGRAGAAEAERAIAVAADAWPAWRVVSWQDRAGVLFRAAAIMRRRRAALAALEVFEAGKPQKEADADVCEAIDFCEYYGREAIRLGAGAPLLQAPGETNVLRYQPRGIAVVIAPWNFPLAIPTGMVTAALVTGNCVLFKPAEQTPGVALRLVEILLEAGLPPGTLAFLPGIGEELGAFLVEHPAVAFVVFTGSREVGLSIVARAAVTRPGQRHVKRVIAEMGGKNAIVVDTDADLDQAVPAIVASAFDYAGQKCSAAARVIAVGPIHEELIDRLVGAAAILPVGHPRELGTAVGPLIDADACERVGRYRELARGEGEVVLARDDVPAGGWYAGPTVVLLAEPRGRVWSEEIFGPLLALVRADDFDQALALANDTPYALTGGLFSRSPSHIRRAAGELRAGNLYVNRAITGARVGRQPFGGYGLSGVGSKAGGPDYLLQLVEPRAVTENTLRQGFAPLDG
;
A
#
# COMPACT_ATOMS: atom_id res chain seq x y z
N MET A 1 -25.60 -43.17 40.96
CA MET A 1 -24.98 -44.19 41.85
C MET A 1 -24.91 -45.52 41.10
N GLY A 2 -24.13 -46.48 41.59
CA GLY A 2 -24.07 -47.85 41.04
C GLY A 2 -22.79 -48.17 40.26
N ARG A 3 -22.13 -49.27 40.62
CA ARG A 3 -21.05 -49.93 39.85
C ARG A 3 -21.67 -51.14 39.14
N GLY A 4 -21.18 -51.49 37.94
CA GLY A 4 -21.73 -52.58 37.12
C GLY A 4 -20.66 -53.33 36.34
N GLN A 5 -20.30 -54.49 36.86
CA GLN A 5 -19.35 -55.48 36.36
C GLN A 5 -19.90 -56.20 35.10
N LEU A 6 -19.07 -56.47 34.07
CA LEU A 6 -18.82 -57.82 33.48
C LEU A 6 -18.17 -57.80 32.07
N ASP A 7 -17.59 -58.95 31.73
CA ASP A 7 -16.98 -59.37 30.45
C ASP A 7 -17.54 -60.78 30.14
N GLU A 8 -17.87 -61.12 28.89
CA GLU A 8 -18.11 -62.53 28.53
C GLU A 8 -18.19 -62.89 27.01
N ARG A 9 -17.74 -64.13 26.74
CA ARG A 9 -18.08 -65.08 25.64
C ARG A 9 -17.56 -64.84 24.20
N SER A 10 -16.55 -65.65 23.91
CA SER A 10 -16.04 -66.04 22.59
C SER A 10 -16.86 -67.14 21.89
N VAL A 11 -16.67 -67.31 20.57
CA VAL A 11 -16.83 -68.57 19.83
C VAL A 11 -15.71 -68.67 18.77
N SER A 12 -15.30 -69.88 18.36
CA SER A 12 -14.15 -70.11 17.48
C SER A 12 -14.45 -70.88 16.19
N ARG A 13 -13.57 -70.73 15.18
CA ARG A 13 -13.18 -71.69 14.12
C ARG A 13 -14.25 -72.64 13.52
N ARG A 14 -14.40 -72.62 12.18
CA ARG A 14 -14.10 -73.79 11.29
C ARG A 14 -14.27 -73.57 9.77
N ARG A 15 -13.46 -74.33 9.00
CA ARG A 15 -13.66 -74.84 7.62
C ARG A 15 -13.54 -73.92 6.37
N HIS A 16 -12.33 -73.97 5.77
CA HIS A 16 -12.03 -74.23 4.34
C HIS A 16 -12.96 -75.25 3.62
N PRO A 17 -12.84 -75.47 2.27
CA PRO A 17 -12.19 -74.69 1.18
C PRO A 17 -13.01 -74.68 -0.16
N ARG A 18 -12.33 -74.42 -1.29
CA ARG A 18 -12.72 -74.60 -2.73
C ARG A 18 -13.44 -73.39 -3.35
N SER A 19 -13.02 -72.74 -4.44
CA SER A 19 -12.20 -73.05 -5.65
C SER A 19 -13.00 -73.45 -6.90
N ARG A 20 -12.36 -73.20 -8.06
CA ARG A 20 -12.83 -73.41 -9.45
C ARG A 20 -13.83 -72.36 -9.98
N ALA A 21 -13.85 -72.05 -11.28
CA ALA A 21 -12.84 -72.19 -12.35
C ALA A 21 -13.34 -71.50 -13.64
N ARG A 22 -12.43 -71.32 -14.63
CA ARG A 22 -12.63 -71.57 -16.09
C ARG A 22 -13.92 -71.02 -16.74
N ARG A 23 -13.91 -70.33 -17.88
CA ARG A 23 -13.13 -70.43 -19.15
C ARG A 23 -13.82 -69.44 -20.12
N ASP A 24 -13.45 -69.15 -21.36
CA ASP A 24 -12.33 -69.36 -22.32
C ASP A 24 -12.60 -68.22 -23.36
N ARG A 25 -11.67 -67.61 -24.11
CA ARG A 25 -10.75 -68.16 -25.12
C ARG A 25 -9.87 -66.97 -25.62
N VAL A 26 -8.57 -67.12 -25.90
CA VAL A 26 -7.97 -67.41 -27.26
C VAL A 26 -8.29 -66.29 -28.26
N ARG A 27 -7.36 -65.64 -28.98
CA ARG A 27 -5.88 -65.75 -29.23
C ARG A 27 -5.41 -64.38 -29.83
N ASP A 28 -4.16 -64.06 -30.16
CA ASP A 28 -2.88 -64.79 -30.19
C ASP A 28 -1.64 -63.87 -29.93
N LEU A 29 -0.44 -64.42 -30.05
CA LEU A 29 0.90 -63.85 -29.75
C LEU A 29 1.75 -63.61 -31.06
N PRO A 30 3.09 -63.34 -31.05
CA PRO A 30 3.85 -62.22 -30.42
C PRO A 30 5.10 -61.71 -31.25
N ARG A 31 5.93 -60.82 -30.63
CA ARG A 31 7.36 -60.47 -30.95
C ARG A 31 7.61 -59.58 -32.20
N GLY A 32 8.65 -58.73 -32.28
CA GLY A 32 9.66 -58.28 -31.28
C GLY A 32 10.99 -57.75 -31.91
N ARG A 33 11.89 -57.17 -31.08
CA ARG A 33 13.34 -56.83 -31.31
C ARG A 33 13.79 -55.51 -32.01
N SER A 34 14.15 -54.52 -31.19
CA SER A 34 15.50 -53.90 -30.99
C SER A 34 16.34 -53.19 -32.09
N ARG A 35 16.94 -52.04 -31.67
CA ARG A 35 18.21 -51.34 -32.05
C ARG A 35 18.22 -50.22 -33.13
N ASP A 36 18.64 -49.03 -32.67
CA ASP A 36 19.59 -48.00 -33.19
C ASP A 36 20.40 -48.21 -34.50
N PRO A 37 21.06 -47.15 -35.10
CA PRO A 37 21.03 -45.69 -34.82
C PRO A 37 21.09 -44.71 -36.07
N ASP A 38 21.21 -43.39 -35.80
CA ASP A 38 21.91 -42.33 -36.59
C ASP A 38 21.28 -41.80 -37.92
N GLY A 39 21.74 -40.65 -38.48
CA GLY A 39 21.49 -40.39 -39.93
C GLY A 39 21.64 -39.02 -40.65
N ARG A 40 21.29 -37.84 -40.09
CA ARG A 40 21.49 -36.46 -40.66
C ARG A 40 20.90 -36.04 -42.07
N ARG A 41 20.70 -34.71 -42.24
CA ARG A 41 20.58 -33.89 -43.51
C ARG A 41 19.30 -34.06 -44.38
N ALA A 42 18.89 -33.13 -45.27
CA ALA A 42 19.00 -31.64 -45.32
C ALA A 42 18.14 -31.00 -46.45
N ARG A 43 17.64 -29.77 -46.20
CA ARG A 43 17.21 -28.66 -47.13
C ARG A 43 16.90 -28.95 -48.63
N ARG A 44 15.75 -28.44 -49.12
CA ARG A 44 15.68 -27.30 -50.10
C ARG A 44 14.26 -26.76 -50.36
N ASP A 45 14.21 -25.50 -50.81
CA ASP A 45 13.07 -24.69 -51.32
C ASP A 45 12.92 -24.95 -52.85
N PRO A 46 11.72 -24.80 -53.49
CA PRO A 46 11.35 -23.50 -54.08
C PRO A 46 9.83 -23.17 -54.13
N ARG A 47 9.51 -21.97 -54.64
CA ARG A 47 8.17 -21.36 -54.76
C ARG A 47 7.44 -21.59 -56.10
N THR A 48 6.15 -21.19 -56.12
CA THR A 48 5.35 -20.51 -57.20
C THR A 48 4.60 -21.24 -58.35
N HIS A 49 3.29 -20.92 -58.42
CA HIS A 49 2.38 -20.66 -59.58
C HIS A 49 1.96 -21.73 -60.62
N ARG A 50 0.61 -21.91 -60.81
CA ARG A 50 -0.21 -21.33 -61.93
C ARG A 50 -1.71 -21.73 -61.94
N GLU A 51 -2.62 -20.73 -62.04
CA GLU A 51 -3.82 -20.55 -62.94
C GLU A 51 -4.84 -21.69 -63.27
N PRO A 52 -5.99 -21.48 -64.02
CA PRO A 52 -6.55 -20.29 -64.73
C PRO A 52 -8.09 -19.98 -64.60
N GLY A 53 -8.55 -18.82 -65.15
CA GLY A 53 -9.94 -18.55 -65.65
C GLY A 53 -10.88 -17.68 -64.77
N GLY A 54 -11.75 -16.76 -65.24
CA GLY A 54 -12.20 -16.34 -66.60
C GLY A 54 -12.78 -14.88 -66.70
N ARG A 55 -13.58 -14.55 -67.75
CA ARG A 55 -13.93 -13.18 -68.27
C ARG A 55 -15.42 -12.76 -68.01
N VAL A 56 -15.86 -11.52 -67.65
CA VAL A 56 -15.87 -10.14 -68.29
C VAL A 56 -16.97 -9.96 -69.38
N PRO A 57 -17.75 -8.82 -69.56
CA PRO A 57 -18.10 -7.61 -68.75
C PRO A 57 -19.61 -7.13 -68.80
N GLY A 58 -19.96 -5.92 -68.29
CA GLY A 58 -21.26 -5.23 -68.52
C GLY A 58 -21.37 -3.76 -67.97
N ARG A 59 -22.33 -2.93 -68.44
CA ARG A 59 -22.51 -1.48 -68.06
C ARG A 59 -23.98 -1.06 -67.75
N LEU A 60 -24.11 0.01 -66.94
CA LEU A 60 -25.14 1.07 -66.76
C LEU A 60 -26.25 1.29 -67.83
N PRO A 61 -27.34 2.10 -67.59
CA PRO A 61 -27.96 2.64 -66.35
C PRO A 61 -29.53 2.61 -66.32
N GLY A 62 -30.20 3.18 -65.29
CA GLY A 62 -31.64 3.54 -65.37
C GLY A 62 -32.30 4.18 -64.13
N ARG A 63 -33.22 5.15 -64.31
CA ARG A 63 -34.15 5.74 -63.31
C ARG A 63 -35.59 5.74 -63.87
N ARG A 64 -36.62 5.48 -63.05
CA ARG A 64 -37.94 6.18 -63.06
C ARG A 64 -38.88 5.74 -61.93
N GLN A 65 -39.98 6.49 -61.74
CA GLN A 65 -41.04 6.30 -60.75
C GLN A 65 -42.36 5.84 -61.42
N GLY A 66 -43.29 5.26 -60.64
CA GLY A 66 -44.66 4.91 -61.04
C GLY A 66 -45.46 4.37 -59.84
N ALA A 67 -46.80 4.42 -59.84
CA ALA A 67 -47.62 4.13 -58.66
C ALA A 67 -49.05 3.61 -58.95
N ALA A 68 -49.68 2.99 -57.93
CA ALA A 68 -51.10 2.59 -57.80
C ALA A 68 -51.57 1.42 -58.72
N ASP A 69 -52.68 0.68 -58.47
CA ASP A 69 -53.77 0.74 -57.46
C ASP A 69 -54.52 -0.63 -57.31
N ARG A 70 -55.48 -0.75 -56.36
CA ARG A 70 -56.60 -1.74 -56.24
C ARG A 70 -56.29 -3.14 -55.64
N GLN A 71 -57.25 -3.90 -55.04
CA GLN A 71 -58.73 -3.74 -54.93
C GLN A 71 -59.35 -4.28 -53.59
N LEU A 72 -60.69 -4.27 -53.48
CA LEU A 72 -61.59 -4.40 -52.30
C LEU A 72 -62.41 -5.74 -52.32
N PRO A 73 -63.10 -6.23 -51.25
CA PRO A 73 -64.39 -5.64 -50.75
C PRO A 73 -64.74 -5.77 -49.23
N GLY A 74 -65.84 -5.11 -48.82
CA GLY A 74 -66.49 -5.19 -47.48
C GLY A 74 -67.84 -5.95 -47.52
N PRO A 75 -68.96 -5.50 -46.88
CA PRO A 75 -69.25 -4.31 -46.03
C PRO A 75 -69.54 -4.73 -44.54
N ARG A 76 -70.18 -4.02 -43.57
CA ARG A 76 -71.06 -2.81 -43.40
C ARG A 76 -70.67 -2.11 -42.05
N GLY A 77 -71.18 -0.97 -41.55
CA GLY A 77 -72.23 0.00 -41.95
C GLY A 77 -73.57 -0.14 -41.18
N PRO A 78 -74.30 0.94 -40.75
CA PRO A 78 -74.03 2.39 -40.90
C PRO A 78 -74.42 3.34 -39.71
N GLY A 79 -74.11 4.66 -39.85
CA GLY A 79 -74.72 5.79 -39.11
C GLY A 79 -73.74 6.90 -38.66
N SER A 80 -73.34 7.90 -39.47
CA SER A 80 -74.02 9.16 -39.88
C SER A 80 -74.18 10.24 -38.76
N ALA A 81 -73.91 11.54 -38.93
CA ALA A 81 -73.21 12.36 -39.96
C ALA A 81 -73.03 13.83 -39.44
N GLY A 82 -72.21 14.70 -40.07
CA GLY A 82 -72.21 16.16 -39.77
C GLY A 82 -71.07 17.01 -40.35
N ARG A 83 -71.29 18.34 -40.51
CA ARG A 83 -70.31 19.37 -40.93
C ARG A 83 -70.38 20.62 -40.01
N LEU A 84 -69.36 21.48 -40.07
CA LEU A 84 -69.35 22.90 -39.62
C LEU A 84 -70.40 23.75 -40.41
N PRO A 85 -70.79 25.00 -40.01
CA PRO A 85 -70.23 25.92 -38.99
C PRO A 85 -71.24 26.75 -38.12
N ARG A 86 -70.70 27.65 -37.24
CA ARG A 86 -71.23 28.95 -36.68
C ARG A 86 -72.70 29.15 -36.23
N LEU A 87 -72.87 29.74 -35.02
CA LEU A 87 -73.72 30.89 -34.54
C LEU A 87 -73.87 30.78 -32.97
N HIS A 88 -73.79 31.81 -32.10
CA HIS A 88 -74.63 33.02 -31.84
C HIS A 88 -76.04 32.70 -31.29
N THR A 89 -76.64 33.37 -30.26
CA THR A 89 -76.26 34.56 -29.42
C THR A 89 -77.18 34.70 -28.18
N SER A 90 -77.08 35.83 -27.43
CA SER A 90 -77.96 36.39 -26.36
C SER A 90 -77.69 35.91 -24.92
N ASP A 91 -77.60 36.75 -23.87
CA ASP A 91 -77.45 38.23 -23.72
C ASP A 91 -76.59 38.49 -22.44
N GLY A 92 -75.99 39.65 -22.10
CA GLY A 92 -75.81 41.02 -22.64
C GLY A 92 -74.74 41.73 -21.75
N ASN A 93 -74.36 43.02 -21.81
CA ASN A 93 -74.90 44.22 -22.46
C ASN A 93 -73.89 45.42 -22.30
N ARG A 94 -73.53 46.16 -23.37
CA ARG A 94 -72.85 47.52 -23.38
C ARG A 94 -71.43 47.65 -22.78
N ALA A 95 -70.63 48.71 -23.01
CA ALA A 95 -70.48 49.70 -24.11
C ALA A 95 -69.14 50.50 -23.93
N PRO A 96 -68.59 51.18 -24.96
CA PRO A 96 -67.28 51.87 -24.90
C PRO A 96 -67.35 53.40 -24.64
N GLY A 97 -66.21 54.02 -24.29
CA GLY A 97 -66.05 55.48 -24.12
C GLY A 97 -64.59 55.92 -23.94
N ALA A 98 -64.28 57.22 -24.09
CA ALA A 98 -62.92 57.78 -24.06
C ALA A 98 -62.88 59.26 -23.61
N VAL A 99 -61.68 59.87 -23.65
CA VAL A 99 -61.37 61.33 -23.62
C VAL A 99 -61.02 62.00 -22.27
N ARG A 100 -59.71 62.26 -22.12
CA ARG A 100 -58.99 63.45 -21.56
C ARG A 100 -59.41 64.11 -20.23
N SER A 101 -58.47 64.04 -19.29
CA SER A 101 -57.58 65.20 -18.96
C SER A 101 -56.12 64.82 -19.33
N GLY A 102 -55.05 65.60 -19.14
CA GLY A 102 -54.84 66.98 -18.67
C GLY A 102 -53.36 67.40 -18.92
N ARG A 103 -53.04 68.71 -18.89
CA ARG A 103 -51.69 69.33 -19.15
C ARG A 103 -51.72 70.82 -18.70
N PRO A 104 -50.60 71.61 -18.70
CA PRO A 104 -49.19 71.36 -19.07
C PRO A 104 -48.21 71.62 -17.86
N ALA A 105 -46.88 71.84 -17.93
CA ALA A 105 -45.93 72.15 -19.02
C ALA A 105 -44.45 71.78 -18.69
N ALA A 106 -43.57 71.88 -19.72
CA ALA A 106 -42.09 71.92 -19.69
C ALA A 106 -41.30 70.63 -19.31
N ASP A 107 -39.96 70.67 -19.26
CA ASP A 107 -38.92 70.61 -20.34
C ASP A 107 -37.51 70.60 -19.68
N GLY A 108 -36.34 70.36 -20.31
CA GLY A 108 -35.97 69.98 -21.69
C GLY A 108 -34.44 70.16 -21.94
N ILE A 109 -33.86 69.52 -22.98
CA ILE A 109 -32.42 69.58 -23.42
C ILE A 109 -31.41 68.90 -22.44
N GLY A 110 -30.32 68.19 -22.84
CA GLY A 110 -29.87 67.69 -24.15
C GLY A 110 -28.45 67.03 -24.13
N GLU A 111 -28.15 66.24 -25.17
CA GLU A 111 -26.85 65.84 -25.78
C GLU A 111 -25.72 65.01 -25.09
N HIS A 112 -25.22 64.06 -25.91
CA HIS A 112 -23.92 63.35 -26.04
C HIS A 112 -22.68 63.63 -25.14
N ALA A 113 -21.90 62.57 -24.81
CA ALA A 113 -20.56 62.29 -25.40
C ALA A 113 -19.65 61.26 -24.64
N HIS A 114 -18.72 60.66 -25.39
CA HIS A 114 -17.50 59.90 -25.02
C HIS A 114 -16.26 60.73 -25.51
N PRO A 115 -14.95 60.40 -25.31
CA PRO A 115 -14.26 59.39 -24.47
C PRO A 115 -12.88 59.82 -23.84
N ARG A 116 -12.21 58.90 -23.11
CA ARG A 116 -10.74 58.55 -23.11
C ARG A 116 -9.58 59.58 -22.88
N ARG A 117 -8.60 59.11 -22.06
CA ARG A 117 -7.12 59.43 -21.97
C ARG A 117 -6.70 60.72 -21.23
N GLY A 118 -5.57 60.77 -20.50
CA GLY A 118 -4.74 59.66 -19.97
C GLY A 118 -3.29 59.99 -19.51
N ARG A 119 -2.68 59.04 -18.78
CA ARG A 119 -1.22 58.70 -18.64
C ARG A 119 -0.15 59.79 -18.34
N ARG A 120 0.54 59.66 -17.18
CA ARG A 120 2.00 59.31 -16.98
C ARG A 120 2.38 59.53 -15.48
N ARG A 121 2.88 58.53 -14.71
CA ARG A 121 4.22 57.91 -14.64
C ARG A 121 5.30 58.71 -13.87
N ALA A 122 5.65 58.28 -12.65
CA ALA A 122 7.00 58.33 -12.03
C ALA A 122 7.11 57.34 -10.83
N LEU A 123 8.34 57.10 -10.34
CA LEU A 123 8.85 56.17 -9.29
C LEU A 123 10.14 56.83 -8.70
N PRO A 124 10.99 56.28 -7.77
CA PRO A 124 11.00 54.99 -7.01
C PRO A 124 11.44 55.12 -5.49
N LEU A 125 11.83 53.99 -4.85
CA LEU A 125 12.71 53.83 -3.64
C LEU A 125 12.08 54.06 -2.23
N ARG A 126 12.51 53.47 -1.10
CA ARG A 126 13.25 52.20 -0.73
C ARG A 126 13.25 52.04 0.84
N ARG A 127 13.24 50.78 1.37
CA ARG A 127 14.03 50.18 2.52
C ARG A 127 14.16 50.93 3.89
N ASP A 128 14.54 50.38 5.07
CA ASP A 128 14.51 49.10 5.86
C ASP A 128 14.69 49.57 7.38
N ASP A 129 14.83 48.84 8.51
CA ASP A 129 14.87 47.41 8.93
C ASP A 129 14.75 47.24 10.50
N VAL A 130 14.61 45.99 10.99
CA VAL A 130 15.25 45.39 12.22
C VAL A 130 14.77 45.52 13.71
N ARG A 131 14.82 44.36 14.41
CA ARG A 131 15.13 44.00 15.86
C ARG A 131 14.05 43.69 16.93
N GLU A 132 14.19 42.51 17.56
CA GLU A 132 13.77 42.16 18.95
C GLU A 132 14.89 42.51 19.99
N PRO A 133 14.68 42.34 21.32
CA PRO A 133 15.03 41.05 21.98
C PRO A 133 14.20 40.63 23.24
N ARG A 134 14.37 39.38 23.71
CA ARG A 134 14.03 38.89 25.07
C ARG A 134 15.27 38.93 26.01
N PRO A 135 15.14 38.96 27.36
CA PRO A 135 15.10 37.72 28.16
C PRO A 135 14.37 37.82 29.55
N GLY A 136 14.25 36.70 30.31
CA GLY A 136 13.93 36.74 31.75
C GLY A 136 13.25 35.51 32.37
N CYS A 137 13.81 34.98 33.47
CA CYS A 137 13.31 33.92 34.40
C CYS A 137 14.25 33.94 35.65
N PRO A 138 14.06 33.21 36.78
CA PRO A 138 12.94 32.41 37.32
C PRO A 138 12.56 32.80 38.80
N VAL A 139 11.97 31.88 39.59
CA VAL A 139 12.13 31.62 41.07
C VAL A 139 10.88 31.71 42.00
N ASP A 140 10.65 30.57 42.70
CA ASP A 140 10.06 30.27 44.04
C ASP A 140 8.59 30.39 44.51
N ARG A 141 8.32 29.48 45.46
CA ARG A 141 7.21 29.23 46.43
C ARG A 141 7.78 29.52 47.85
N PRO A 142 7.01 29.73 48.97
CA PRO A 142 5.98 28.77 49.42
C PRO A 142 4.86 29.25 50.40
N GLU A 143 4.08 28.26 50.87
CA GLU A 143 3.39 28.15 52.18
C GLU A 143 2.01 28.81 52.47
N ARG A 144 1.45 28.44 53.64
CA ARG A 144 0.06 28.63 54.16
C ARG A 144 0.13 29.40 55.52
N PRO A 145 -0.81 29.35 56.51
CA PRO A 145 -2.23 28.94 56.57
C PRO A 145 -3.19 29.86 57.40
N ARG A 146 -4.52 29.60 57.41
CA ARG A 146 -5.46 29.45 58.58
C ARG A 146 -6.97 29.58 58.19
N GLY A 147 -7.88 29.07 59.05
CA GLY A 147 -9.37 29.19 58.97
C GLY A 147 -9.93 30.16 60.03
N PRO A 148 -11.20 30.07 60.56
CA PRO A 148 -12.27 29.02 60.48
C PRO A 148 -13.57 29.53 59.77
N GLY A 149 -14.79 28.95 59.85
CA GLY A 149 -15.31 27.64 60.32
C GLY A 149 -16.62 27.70 61.17
N ARG A 150 -17.43 26.59 61.17
CA ARG A 150 -18.78 26.36 61.78
C ARG A 150 -19.99 26.81 60.91
N GLY A 151 -21.17 26.15 60.92
CA GLY A 151 -21.63 24.95 61.67
C GLY A 151 -22.91 24.27 61.08
N ARG A 152 -23.46 23.24 61.76
CA ARG A 152 -24.66 22.44 61.39
C ARG A 152 -25.72 22.45 62.52
N PRO A 153 -26.93 21.90 62.30
CA PRO A 153 -27.39 20.79 63.16
C PRO A 153 -27.98 19.57 62.42
N HIS A 154 -28.24 18.46 63.13
CA HIS A 154 -28.72 17.17 62.61
C HIS A 154 -29.30 16.28 63.75
N PRO A 155 -30.27 15.39 63.48
CA PRO A 155 -30.49 14.09 64.18
C PRO A 155 -30.56 12.92 63.16
N ALA A 156 -30.54 11.61 63.43
CA ALA A 156 -30.31 10.67 64.56
C ALA A 156 -30.46 9.24 63.91
N ARG A 157 -30.17 8.03 64.45
CA ARG A 157 -29.49 7.35 65.60
C ARG A 157 -29.46 5.84 65.19
N ALA A 158 -28.67 4.89 65.68
CA ALA A 158 -27.46 4.82 66.53
C ALA A 158 -26.86 3.37 66.48
N ALA A 159 -25.62 3.21 66.96
CA ALA A 159 -25.09 2.03 67.69
C ALA A 159 -24.84 0.67 66.97
N GLN A 160 -23.87 -0.20 67.31
CA GLN A 160 -22.60 -0.29 68.12
C GLN A 160 -22.00 -1.71 67.82
N GLN A 161 -20.77 -2.22 68.07
CA GLN A 161 -19.40 -1.86 68.56
C GLN A 161 -18.45 -3.02 68.07
N GLY A 162 -17.11 -3.11 68.24
CA GLY A 162 -16.05 -2.30 68.86
C GLY A 162 -14.95 -1.88 67.84
N ALA A 163 -13.64 -1.70 68.11
CA ALA A 163 -12.76 -2.03 69.26
C ALA A 163 -12.35 -3.54 69.35
N GLU A 164 -11.09 -4.00 69.48
CA GLU A 164 -9.70 -3.42 69.61
C GLU A 164 -8.65 -4.34 68.90
N LEU A 165 -7.28 -4.33 69.00
CA LEU A 165 -6.27 -3.62 69.83
C LEU A 165 -4.92 -3.37 69.05
N CYS A 166 -3.74 -3.91 69.47
CA CYS A 166 -2.39 -3.55 68.96
C CYS A 166 -1.33 -4.71 69.00
N GLY A 167 -0.22 -4.60 68.24
CA GLY A 167 0.96 -5.48 68.39
C GLY A 167 2.16 -5.17 67.46
N VAL A 168 3.35 -4.90 68.03
CA VAL A 168 4.60 -4.48 67.33
C VAL A 168 5.65 -5.61 67.31
N ALA A 169 6.40 -5.80 66.20
CA ALA A 169 7.73 -6.46 66.21
C ALA A 169 8.54 -6.25 64.89
N HIS A 170 9.84 -6.57 64.90
CA HIS A 170 10.79 -6.19 63.83
C HIS A 170 12.03 -7.15 63.77
N ARG A 171 12.63 -7.32 62.58
CA ARG A 171 14.01 -7.82 62.25
C ARG A 171 14.33 -9.34 62.06
N ARG A 172 14.74 -9.63 60.80
CA ARG A 172 16.05 -10.20 60.33
C ARG A 172 16.39 -11.71 60.36
N ARG A 173 17.06 -12.10 59.23
CA ARG A 173 17.94 -13.27 58.94
C ARG A 173 17.27 -14.66 58.86
N ARG A 174 17.84 -15.69 58.23
CA ARG A 174 18.68 -15.96 57.02
C ARG A 174 19.53 -17.24 57.23
N ASP A 175 19.51 -18.09 56.20
CA ASP A 175 20.56 -19.02 55.73
C ASP A 175 20.75 -20.43 56.40
N ALA A 176 21.18 -21.40 55.56
CA ALA A 176 21.65 -22.79 55.79
C ALA A 176 20.60 -23.93 56.02
N GLN A 177 20.78 -25.22 55.59
CA GLN A 177 21.62 -25.88 54.55
C GLN A 177 21.18 -27.38 54.31
N LEU A 178 21.34 -27.92 53.08
CA LEU A 178 21.67 -29.33 52.62
C LEU A 178 20.94 -30.60 53.16
N GLU A 179 20.81 -31.76 52.48
CA GLU A 179 20.64 -32.12 51.03
C GLU A 179 19.53 -33.22 50.89
N LEU A 180 19.66 -34.54 50.64
CA LEU A 180 20.75 -35.44 50.16
C LEU A 180 20.20 -36.71 49.43
N HIS A 181 20.53 -36.91 48.13
CA HIS A 181 20.51 -38.21 47.38
C HIS A 181 19.15 -38.99 47.21
N SER A 182 18.97 -40.00 46.33
CA SER A 182 19.51 -40.45 45.02
C SER A 182 18.59 -41.60 44.50
N ARG A 183 18.71 -42.32 43.36
CA ARG A 183 19.65 -42.43 42.21
C ARG A 183 18.92 -43.14 41.04
N LEU A 184 19.26 -42.92 39.77
CA LEU A 184 19.81 -43.86 38.74
C LEU A 184 19.47 -43.23 37.35
N SER A 185 20.19 -43.27 36.20
CA SER A 185 21.34 -44.01 35.62
C SER A 185 20.99 -45.40 35.03
N LEU A 186 21.23 -45.76 33.75
CA LEU A 186 22.02 -45.20 32.61
C LEU A 186 21.21 -45.39 31.28
N THR A 187 21.65 -45.15 30.03
CA THR A 187 22.93 -45.08 29.27
C THR A 187 22.91 -43.91 28.25
N GLY A 188 23.88 -43.61 27.35
CA GLY A 188 25.28 -44.05 27.13
C GLY A 188 25.78 -43.76 25.69
N VAL A 189 27.11 -43.85 25.46
CA VAL A 189 27.87 -43.80 24.17
C VAL A 189 27.83 -42.49 23.34
N SER A 190 28.95 -41.99 22.78
CA SER A 190 30.15 -41.40 23.43
C SER A 190 31.13 -40.78 22.42
N SER A 191 31.64 -39.55 22.64
CA SER A 191 32.87 -38.98 22.03
C SER A 191 33.28 -37.64 22.70
N PRO A 192 34.46 -37.03 22.43
CA PRO A 192 35.32 -36.61 23.54
C PRO A 192 35.46 -35.08 23.76
N ARG A 193 36.30 -34.75 24.74
CA ARG A 193 36.45 -33.44 25.41
C ARG A 193 37.02 -32.34 24.50
N ARG A 194 36.67 -31.09 24.83
CA ARG A 194 37.50 -29.89 24.62
C ARG A 194 37.69 -29.19 25.97
N ASP A 195 38.84 -28.57 26.16
CA ASP A 195 39.22 -27.95 27.44
C ASP A 195 38.48 -26.64 27.73
N ARG A 196 38.31 -26.36 29.03
CA ARG A 196 37.66 -25.15 29.52
C ARG A 196 38.70 -24.04 29.73
N ILE A 197 38.68 -23.03 28.87
CA ILE A 197 39.21 -21.70 29.20
C ILE A 197 38.07 -20.90 29.87
N ALA A 198 38.35 -20.25 31.00
CA ALA A 198 37.34 -19.56 31.78
C ALA A 198 36.91 -18.21 31.14
N PRO A 199 35.63 -17.81 31.24
CA PRO A 199 35.17 -16.52 30.73
C PRO A 199 35.70 -15.36 31.59
N GLY A 200 36.56 -14.53 31.01
CA GLY A 200 37.04 -13.31 31.65
C GLY A 200 35.92 -12.28 31.87
N ARG A 201 35.95 -11.58 33.01
CA ARG A 201 34.97 -10.53 33.33
C ARG A 201 35.19 -9.30 32.46
N LEU A 202 34.32 -9.07 31.47
CA LEU A 202 34.15 -7.75 30.87
C LEU A 202 33.43 -6.83 31.85
N THR A 203 34.14 -5.83 32.37
CA THR A 203 33.60 -4.82 33.29
C THR A 203 32.82 -3.75 32.52
N ARG A 204 31.71 -3.27 33.10
CA ARG A 204 30.97 -2.12 32.57
C ARG A 204 31.81 -0.84 32.71
N LYS A 205 32.45 -0.43 31.61
CA LYS A 205 32.75 0.97 31.30
C LYS A 205 32.00 1.33 30.02
N GLY A 206 31.23 2.41 30.04
CA GLY A 206 30.34 2.78 28.94
C GLY A 206 29.83 4.21 29.09
N SER A 207 30.75 5.17 29.14
CA SER A 207 30.48 6.62 29.15
C SER A 207 31.77 7.40 28.88
N GLU A 208 32.46 7.09 27.78
CA GLU A 208 33.61 7.86 27.29
C GLU A 208 33.20 8.57 25.99
N MET A 209 33.68 9.81 25.80
CA MET A 209 33.20 10.71 24.74
C MET A 209 33.56 10.22 23.33
N LEU A 210 32.63 10.37 22.38
CA LEU A 210 32.84 10.15 20.94
C LEU A 210 33.69 11.26 20.28
N ALA A 211 34.80 11.65 20.91
CA ALA A 211 35.86 12.42 20.24
C ALA A 211 36.72 11.43 19.42
N PRO A 212 36.72 11.48 18.07
CA PRO A 212 37.40 10.45 17.30
C PRO A 212 38.92 10.50 17.49
N PRO A 213 39.60 9.36 17.72
CA PRO A 213 41.05 9.32 17.52
C PRO A 213 41.35 9.71 16.06
N HIS A 214 42.47 10.40 15.86
CA HIS A 214 42.89 10.93 14.55
C HIS A 214 41.99 12.00 13.90
N GLU A 215 41.06 12.62 14.65
CA GLU A 215 40.16 13.67 14.13
C GLU A 215 40.89 14.79 13.35
N ARG A 216 42.05 15.26 13.83
CA ARG A 216 42.89 16.25 13.14
C ARG A 216 43.43 15.73 11.80
N ASP A 217 43.80 14.45 11.74
CA ASP A 217 44.34 13.81 10.55
C ASP A 217 43.24 13.62 9.49
N VAL A 218 42.01 13.31 9.93
CA VAL A 218 40.82 13.25 9.06
C VAL A 218 40.53 14.61 8.45
N GLN A 219 40.50 15.68 9.26
CA GLN A 219 40.29 17.05 8.77
C GLN A 219 41.41 17.50 7.82
N ALA A 220 42.67 17.23 8.13
CA ALA A 220 43.81 17.57 7.28
C ALA A 220 43.75 16.84 5.92
N LEU A 221 43.42 15.54 5.91
CA LEU A 221 43.27 14.78 4.68
C LEU A 221 42.04 15.21 3.87
N ALA A 222 40.91 15.51 4.53
CA ALA A 222 39.71 16.01 3.88
C ALA A 222 39.95 17.38 3.22
N ARG A 223 40.66 18.29 3.91
CA ARG A 223 41.11 19.58 3.36
C ARG A 223 42.00 19.39 2.14
N ARG A 224 43.02 18.51 2.21
CA ARG A 224 43.92 18.20 1.09
C ARG A 224 43.19 17.62 -0.14
N ILE A 225 42.22 16.73 0.06
CA ILE A 225 41.39 16.19 -1.05
C ILE A 225 40.56 17.32 -1.68
N ALA A 226 39.96 18.19 -0.86
CA ALA A 226 39.18 19.32 -1.35
C ALA A 226 40.04 20.33 -2.13
N GLU A 227 41.24 20.65 -1.65
CA GLU A 227 42.18 21.57 -2.27
C GLU A 227 42.66 21.08 -3.64
N ALA A 228 43.06 19.80 -3.74
CA ALA A 228 43.41 19.16 -5.01
C ALA A 228 42.24 19.21 -6.02
N GLY A 229 41.01 18.95 -5.56
CA GLY A 229 39.82 19.02 -6.41
C GLY A 229 39.52 20.42 -6.94
N SER A 230 39.89 21.48 -6.21
CA SER A 230 39.78 22.86 -6.71
C SER A 230 40.86 23.29 -7.69
N ALA A 231 41.91 22.48 -7.92
CA ALA A 231 43.01 22.83 -8.81
C ALA A 231 42.78 22.41 -10.28
N GLU A 232 41.95 21.39 -10.56
CA GLU A 232 41.49 21.08 -11.91
C GLU A 232 40.21 21.88 -12.23
N PRO A 233 40.23 22.86 -13.17
CA PRO A 233 38.97 23.37 -13.73
C PRO A 233 38.25 22.24 -14.47
N ALA A 234 36.93 22.13 -14.32
CA ALA A 234 36.09 21.01 -14.78
C ALA A 234 35.93 20.92 -16.32
N ARG A 235 37.04 20.74 -17.04
CA ARG A 235 37.17 20.87 -18.51
C ARG A 235 36.52 19.75 -19.33
N VAL A 236 35.95 18.71 -18.71
CA VAL A 236 35.42 17.52 -19.40
C VAL A 236 33.89 17.52 -19.46
N PHE A 237 33.22 17.98 -18.41
CA PHE A 237 31.76 18.07 -18.35
C PHE A 237 31.31 19.35 -17.66
N HIS A 238 31.04 20.38 -18.47
CA HIS A 238 30.11 21.42 -18.06
C HIS A 238 28.68 20.85 -18.15
N LEU A 239 27.94 20.89 -17.04
CA LEU A 239 26.50 21.15 -17.15
C LEU A 239 26.33 22.46 -17.90
N GLY A 240 25.31 22.57 -18.75
CA GLY A 240 25.04 23.86 -19.39
C GLY A 240 24.79 24.91 -18.31
N TRP A 241 25.30 26.13 -18.46
CA TRP A 241 25.00 27.28 -17.59
C TRP A 241 23.49 27.42 -17.31
N TRP A 242 22.66 27.03 -18.30
CA TRP A 242 21.21 26.95 -18.19
C TRP A 242 20.73 25.87 -17.20
N SER A 243 21.29 24.66 -17.27
CA SER A 243 21.01 23.54 -16.34
C SER A 243 21.41 23.87 -14.90
N GLU A 244 22.58 24.48 -14.69
CA GLU A 244 23.05 24.90 -13.36
C GLU A 244 22.10 25.95 -12.75
N ARG A 245 21.69 26.96 -13.53
CA ARG A 245 20.72 27.97 -13.10
C ARG A 245 19.32 27.40 -12.84
N MET A 246 18.86 26.44 -13.65
CA MET A 246 17.58 25.76 -13.44
C MET A 246 17.58 24.93 -12.15
N LEU A 247 18.67 24.20 -11.87
CA LEU A 247 18.80 23.42 -10.65
C LEU A 247 18.89 24.33 -9.41
N ALA A 248 19.63 25.43 -9.49
CA ALA A 248 19.68 26.45 -8.44
C ALA A 248 18.31 27.12 -8.19
N TRP A 249 17.53 27.39 -9.24
CA TRP A 249 16.16 27.91 -9.10
C TRP A 249 15.22 26.87 -8.45
N ALA A 250 15.29 25.60 -8.86
CA ALA A 250 14.56 24.52 -8.21
C ALA A 250 14.91 24.40 -6.72
N MET A 251 16.18 24.56 -6.35
CA MET A 251 16.59 24.59 -4.94
C MET A 251 16.00 25.76 -4.15
N ALA A 252 15.78 26.91 -4.79
CA ALA A 252 15.16 28.08 -4.17
C ALA A 252 13.61 28.06 -4.18
N GLN A 253 12.99 27.21 -5.00
CA GLN A 253 11.53 27.21 -5.24
C GLN A 253 10.94 25.79 -5.17
N PRO A 254 10.46 25.34 -4.00
CA PRO A 254 9.96 23.97 -3.81
C PRO A 254 8.83 23.54 -4.77
N ARG A 255 7.92 24.46 -5.14
CA ARG A 255 6.87 24.18 -6.13
C ARG A 255 7.46 23.90 -7.52
N PHE A 256 8.45 24.69 -7.93
CA PHE A 256 9.17 24.50 -9.19
C PHE A 256 10.02 23.22 -9.18
N LYS A 257 10.66 22.88 -8.05
CA LYS A 257 11.36 21.59 -7.88
C LYS A 257 10.44 20.41 -8.16
N THR A 258 9.25 20.40 -7.54
CA THR A 258 8.25 19.33 -7.73
C THR A 258 7.71 19.30 -9.16
N ALA A 259 7.43 20.45 -9.77
CA ALA A 259 7.01 20.52 -11.17
C ALA A 259 8.07 19.99 -12.12
N LEU A 260 9.32 20.49 -12.02
CA LEU A 260 10.43 20.07 -12.86
C LEU A 260 10.74 18.58 -12.70
N PHE A 261 10.79 18.05 -11.47
CA PHE A 261 11.14 16.64 -11.26
C PHE A 261 10.03 15.68 -11.73
N ARG A 262 8.75 16.08 -11.64
CA ARG A 262 7.64 15.29 -12.20
C ARG A 262 7.55 15.40 -13.72
N PHE A 263 7.85 16.57 -14.30
CA PHE A 263 7.99 16.72 -15.75
C PHE A 263 9.12 15.83 -16.30
N VAL A 264 10.27 15.81 -15.62
CA VAL A 264 11.40 14.90 -15.92
C VAL A 264 11.02 13.43 -15.76
N ASP A 265 10.14 13.08 -14.81
CA ASP A 265 9.63 11.72 -14.60
C ASP A 265 8.69 11.23 -15.72
N VAL A 266 7.72 12.07 -16.15
CA VAL A 266 6.78 11.73 -17.25
C VAL A 266 7.43 11.84 -18.63
N PHE A 267 8.52 12.60 -18.77
CA PHE A 267 9.17 12.88 -20.05
C PHE A 267 9.38 11.65 -20.97
N PRO A 268 9.76 10.45 -20.48
CA PRO A 268 9.95 9.28 -21.33
C PRO A 268 8.66 8.76 -21.97
N ALA A 269 7.49 9.04 -21.39
CA ALA A 269 6.18 8.64 -21.92
C ALA A 269 5.62 9.64 -22.95
N CYS A 270 6.24 10.82 -23.10
CA CYS A 270 5.79 11.85 -24.05
C CYS A 270 6.18 11.48 -25.50
N ARG A 271 5.21 10.91 -26.24
CA ARG A 271 5.46 10.23 -27.52
C ARG A 271 5.96 11.16 -28.62
N ASP A 272 5.39 12.35 -28.71
CA ASP A 272 5.75 13.38 -29.67
C ASP A 272 5.95 14.74 -29.00
N ASP A 273 6.22 15.77 -29.81
CA ASP A 273 6.52 17.12 -29.34
C ASP A 273 5.26 17.91 -28.91
N VAL A 274 4.06 17.47 -29.28
CA VAL A 274 2.78 18.03 -28.78
C VAL A 274 2.52 17.51 -27.38
N ASP A 275 2.71 16.22 -27.14
CA ASP A 275 2.66 15.60 -25.81
C ASP A 275 3.67 16.27 -24.84
N VAL A 276 4.88 16.58 -25.31
CA VAL A 276 5.89 17.31 -24.52
C VAL A 276 5.40 18.72 -24.14
N MET A 277 4.83 19.48 -25.08
CA MET A 277 4.33 20.83 -24.80
C MET A 277 3.14 20.81 -23.85
N ARG A 278 2.17 19.90 -24.06
CA ARG A 278 1.02 19.72 -23.17
C ARG A 278 1.47 19.48 -21.72
N HIS A 279 2.39 18.55 -21.48
CA HIS A 279 2.92 18.32 -20.13
C HIS A 279 3.72 19.52 -19.60
N LEU A 280 4.49 20.22 -20.44
CA LEU A 280 5.26 21.40 -20.04
C LEU A 280 4.32 22.52 -19.54
N GLU A 281 3.26 22.81 -20.29
CA GLU A 281 2.21 23.75 -19.92
C GLU A 281 1.49 23.31 -18.64
N GLU A 282 1.03 22.05 -18.58
CA GLU A 282 0.29 21.53 -17.43
C GLU A 282 1.09 21.50 -16.11
N TYR A 283 2.40 21.23 -16.16
CA TYR A 283 3.26 21.18 -14.97
C TYR A 283 3.74 22.55 -14.49
N PHE A 284 3.91 23.53 -15.38
CA PHE A 284 4.39 24.86 -15.01
C PHE A 284 3.27 25.92 -14.92
N ALA A 285 2.03 25.59 -15.28
CA ALA A 285 0.85 26.43 -15.05
C ALA A 285 0.72 26.88 -13.58
N GLY A 286 0.79 28.19 -13.34
CA GLY A 286 0.70 28.77 -12.00
C GLY A 286 1.93 28.54 -11.11
N VAL A 287 3.04 28.03 -11.66
CA VAL A 287 4.31 27.80 -10.95
C VAL A 287 5.29 28.95 -11.25
N PRO A 288 5.98 29.54 -10.24
CA PRO A 288 7.01 30.55 -10.48
C PRO A 288 8.21 30.02 -11.29
N VAL A 289 8.18 30.24 -12.60
CA VAL A 289 9.26 29.94 -13.53
C VAL A 289 10.33 31.04 -13.52
N PRO A 290 11.59 30.76 -13.90
CA PRO A 290 12.57 31.81 -14.18
C PRO A 290 12.12 32.67 -15.36
N ARG A 291 12.34 33.99 -15.31
CA ARG A 291 12.03 34.92 -16.42
C ARG A 291 12.54 34.52 -17.81
N ALA A 292 13.62 33.75 -17.90
CA ALA A 292 14.17 33.26 -19.16
C ALA A 292 13.40 32.05 -19.74
N LEU A 293 12.66 31.32 -18.89
CA LEU A 293 11.71 30.28 -19.30
C LEU A 293 10.33 30.89 -19.56
N GLU A 294 9.90 31.83 -18.71
CA GLU A 294 8.70 32.67 -18.88
C GLU A 294 8.64 33.30 -20.28
N LEU A 295 9.66 34.10 -20.63
CA LEU A 295 9.79 34.72 -21.95
C LEU A 295 9.95 33.70 -23.09
N GLY A 296 10.47 32.51 -22.79
CA GLY A 296 10.63 31.43 -23.78
C GLY A 296 9.30 30.76 -24.13
N LEU A 297 8.41 30.60 -23.15
CA LEU A 297 7.04 30.11 -23.34
C LEU A 297 6.17 31.16 -24.02
N GLU A 298 6.18 32.42 -23.55
CA GLU A 298 5.45 33.53 -24.18
C GLU A 298 5.82 33.70 -25.67
N VAL A 299 7.11 33.61 -26.02
CA VAL A 299 7.56 33.69 -27.42
C VAL A 299 7.18 32.44 -28.22
N ALA A 300 7.11 31.26 -27.60
CA ALA A 300 6.70 30.03 -28.29
C ALA A 300 5.22 30.03 -28.71
N GLU A 301 4.34 30.67 -27.93
CA GLU A 301 2.93 30.89 -28.27
C GLU A 301 2.75 31.86 -29.46
N HIS A 302 3.63 32.86 -29.59
CA HIS A 302 3.48 33.98 -30.53
C HIS A 302 4.28 33.83 -31.84
N VAL A 303 5.03 32.74 -32.01
CA VAL A 303 5.87 32.48 -33.20
C VAL A 303 5.38 31.23 -33.93
N PRO A 304 5.14 31.26 -35.26
CA PRO A 304 4.84 30.06 -36.04
C PRO A 304 5.91 28.98 -35.85
N PHE A 305 5.48 27.75 -35.53
CA PHE A 305 6.34 26.62 -35.14
C PHE A 305 7.14 26.79 -33.83
N GLY A 306 6.92 27.87 -33.06
CA GLY A 306 7.64 28.17 -31.81
C GLY A 306 7.54 27.06 -30.77
N ALA A 307 6.34 26.53 -30.53
CA ALA A 307 6.11 25.38 -29.64
C ALA A 307 6.93 24.14 -30.03
N LEU A 308 7.05 23.83 -31.33
CA LEU A 308 7.83 22.68 -31.83
C LEU A 308 9.33 22.87 -31.58
N VAL A 309 9.84 24.10 -31.77
CA VAL A 309 11.25 24.43 -31.46
C VAL A 309 11.52 24.31 -29.95
N THR A 310 10.58 24.75 -29.11
CA THR A 310 10.67 24.63 -27.64
C THR A 310 10.65 23.17 -27.18
N ALA A 311 9.75 22.34 -27.73
CA ALA A 311 9.69 20.91 -27.45
C ALA A 311 10.99 20.19 -27.83
N ALA A 312 11.49 20.41 -29.05
CA ALA A 312 12.75 19.84 -29.52
C ALA A 312 13.95 20.28 -28.67
N ALA A 313 13.97 21.54 -28.20
CA ALA A 313 14.98 22.05 -27.29
C ALA A 313 14.89 21.40 -25.89
N ALA A 314 13.69 21.25 -25.34
CA ALA A 314 13.46 20.57 -24.07
C ALA A 314 13.89 19.09 -24.14
N ARG A 315 13.45 18.35 -25.17
CA ARG A 315 13.83 16.97 -25.45
C ARG A 315 15.35 16.82 -25.56
N ARG A 316 16.01 17.70 -26.33
CA ARG A 316 17.48 17.68 -26.48
C ARG A 316 18.22 17.95 -25.18
N ASN A 317 17.73 18.87 -24.35
CA ASN A 317 18.36 19.20 -23.06
C ASN A 317 18.20 18.06 -22.03
N ILE A 318 17.00 17.48 -21.92
CA ILE A 318 16.70 16.40 -20.99
C ILE A 318 17.48 15.13 -21.35
N THR A 319 17.43 14.70 -22.61
CA THR A 319 18.20 13.54 -23.08
C THR A 319 19.71 13.74 -22.86
N ARG A 320 20.23 14.97 -23.05
CA ARG A 320 21.64 15.28 -22.78
C ARG A 320 21.99 15.18 -21.30
N MET A 321 21.10 15.58 -20.38
CA MET A 321 21.32 15.42 -18.93
C MET A 321 21.31 13.94 -18.52
N ALA A 322 20.42 13.11 -19.08
CA ALA A 322 20.44 11.67 -18.85
C ALA A 322 21.75 11.03 -19.37
N GLN A 323 22.19 11.39 -20.58
CA GLN A 323 23.44 10.91 -21.20
C GLN A 323 24.73 11.32 -20.46
N GLN A 324 24.66 12.26 -19.52
CA GLN A 324 25.78 12.62 -18.63
C GLN A 324 25.91 11.64 -17.45
N LEU A 325 24.80 11.13 -16.91
CA LEU A 325 24.79 10.21 -15.75
C LEU A 325 24.81 8.72 -16.15
N ILE A 326 24.68 8.42 -17.43
CA ILE A 326 24.62 7.06 -17.98
C ILE A 326 25.86 6.84 -18.88
N ALA A 327 26.55 5.72 -18.69
CA ALA A 327 27.76 5.39 -19.44
C ALA A 327 27.46 4.93 -20.88
N GLY A 328 26.26 4.41 -21.16
CA GLY A 328 25.80 4.08 -22.52
C GLY A 328 24.43 3.40 -22.48
N ALA A 329 23.71 3.38 -23.59
CA ALA A 329 22.45 2.62 -23.71
C ALA A 329 22.73 1.11 -23.69
N ALA A 330 23.82 0.69 -24.34
CA ALA A 330 24.27 -0.68 -24.47
C ALA A 330 25.75 -0.85 -24.04
N PRO A 331 26.24 -2.09 -23.79
CA PRO A 331 27.60 -2.32 -23.31
C PRO A 331 28.69 -1.80 -24.25
N ASP A 332 28.49 -1.91 -25.56
CA ASP A 332 29.40 -1.47 -26.61
C ASP A 332 29.56 0.05 -26.67
N GLU A 333 28.48 0.82 -26.45
CA GLU A 333 28.56 2.28 -26.27
C GLU A 333 29.35 2.69 -25.02
N ALA A 334 29.20 1.91 -23.94
CA ALA A 334 29.83 2.19 -22.66
C ALA A 334 31.33 1.81 -22.64
N LEU A 335 31.71 0.72 -23.30
CA LEU A 335 33.08 0.18 -23.31
C LEU A 335 34.18 1.22 -23.62
N PRO A 336 34.05 2.12 -24.62
CA PRO A 336 35.03 3.19 -24.87
C PRO A 336 35.18 4.19 -23.71
N ARG A 337 34.11 4.45 -22.95
CA ARG A 337 34.13 5.33 -21.76
C ARG A 337 34.73 4.60 -20.56
N LEU A 338 34.36 3.33 -20.34
CA LEU A 338 34.95 2.49 -19.28
C LEU A 338 36.47 2.30 -19.49
N ALA A 339 36.90 2.06 -20.73
CA ALA A 339 38.31 2.01 -21.10
C ALA A 339 39.01 3.38 -21.00
N ARG A 340 38.28 4.50 -20.92
CA ARG A 340 38.84 5.83 -20.65
C ARG A 340 39.09 6.02 -19.15
N LEU A 341 38.15 5.61 -18.29
CA LEU A 341 38.33 5.61 -16.83
C LEU A 341 39.55 4.76 -16.42
N TRP A 342 39.67 3.54 -16.96
CA TRP A 342 40.83 2.68 -16.68
C TRP A 342 42.17 3.30 -17.11
N ARG A 343 42.18 3.97 -18.27
CA ARG A 343 43.36 4.73 -18.73
C ARG A 343 43.63 5.97 -17.87
N ALA A 344 42.62 6.62 -17.30
CA ALA A 344 42.79 7.75 -16.39
C ALA A 344 43.36 7.35 -15.02
N GLY A 345 43.07 6.12 -14.58
CA GLY A 345 43.50 5.57 -13.28
C GLY A 345 42.35 5.15 -12.36
N GLU A 346 41.16 4.89 -12.90
CA GLU A 346 39.96 4.54 -12.14
C GLU A 346 39.38 3.21 -12.64
N ALA A 347 38.98 2.33 -11.72
CA ALA A 347 38.24 1.13 -12.05
C ALA A 347 36.75 1.45 -12.30
N ALA A 348 35.97 0.47 -12.77
CA ALA A 348 34.52 0.58 -12.87
C ALA A 348 33.79 -0.59 -12.18
N THR A 349 32.53 -0.37 -11.82
CA THR A 349 31.50 -1.39 -11.62
C THR A 349 30.31 -1.02 -12.48
N VAL A 350 29.80 -1.95 -13.30
CA VAL A 350 28.72 -1.67 -14.27
C VAL A 350 27.39 -2.10 -13.69
N ASP A 351 26.43 -1.18 -13.63
CA ASP A 351 25.06 -1.42 -13.20
C ASP A 351 24.12 -1.46 -14.40
N LEU A 352 23.15 -2.39 -14.40
CA LEU A 352 22.12 -2.45 -15.43
C LEU A 352 20.89 -1.66 -15.00
N LEU A 353 20.63 -0.57 -15.71
CA LEU A 353 19.35 0.12 -15.65
C LEU A 353 18.27 -0.69 -16.37
N GLY A 354 17.11 -0.74 -15.72
CA GLY A 354 15.89 -1.38 -16.16
C GLY A 354 14.72 -0.93 -15.29
N GLU A 355 13.52 -1.20 -15.77
CA GLU A 355 12.26 -1.02 -15.05
C GLU A 355 12.06 -2.07 -13.95
N LYS A 356 10.97 -1.94 -13.20
CA LYS A 356 10.53 -2.92 -12.23
C LYS A 356 10.10 -4.20 -12.93
N ILE A 357 10.78 -5.29 -12.56
CA ILE A 357 10.47 -6.64 -13.01
C ILE A 357 9.20 -7.12 -12.31
N VAL A 358 8.14 -7.37 -13.08
CA VAL A 358 6.83 -7.85 -12.60
C VAL A 358 6.44 -9.20 -13.21
N THR A 359 7.19 -9.68 -14.20
CA THR A 359 7.01 -10.95 -14.91
C THR A 359 8.27 -11.83 -14.87
N GLY A 360 8.13 -13.13 -15.12
CA GLY A 360 9.28 -14.03 -15.26
C GLY A 360 10.16 -13.71 -16.48
N GLY A 361 9.54 -13.37 -17.62
CA GLY A 361 10.26 -13.07 -18.87
C GLY A 361 11.11 -11.80 -18.80
N GLU A 362 10.66 -10.79 -18.05
CA GLU A 362 11.48 -9.60 -17.74
C GLU A 362 12.73 -9.98 -16.92
N ALA A 363 12.61 -10.88 -15.94
CA ALA A 363 13.73 -11.36 -15.13
C ALA A 363 14.75 -12.17 -15.96
N ASP A 364 14.27 -13.00 -16.88
CA ASP A 364 15.12 -13.75 -17.82
C ASP A 364 15.83 -12.79 -18.80
N ARG A 365 15.11 -11.76 -19.30
CA ARG A 365 15.67 -10.69 -20.14
C ARG A 365 16.75 -9.87 -19.41
N TYR A 366 16.56 -9.57 -18.13
CA TYR A 366 17.57 -8.90 -17.29
C TYR A 366 18.80 -9.79 -17.07
N ALA A 367 18.62 -11.05 -16.70
CA ALA A 367 19.72 -12.02 -16.53
C ALA A 367 20.52 -12.24 -17.84
N GLY A 368 19.83 -12.28 -18.98
CA GLY A 368 20.46 -12.33 -20.31
C GLY A 368 21.29 -11.09 -20.62
N ARG A 369 20.75 -9.88 -20.40
CA ARG A 369 21.51 -8.61 -20.54
C ARG A 369 22.75 -8.59 -19.62
N LEU A 370 22.64 -9.12 -18.40
CA LEU A 370 23.74 -9.19 -17.44
C LEU A 370 24.85 -10.14 -17.89
N ALA A 371 24.51 -11.32 -18.42
CA ALA A 371 25.48 -12.25 -18.98
C ALA A 371 26.23 -11.65 -20.18
N VAL A 372 25.51 -11.06 -21.14
CA VAL A 372 26.10 -10.39 -22.32
C VAL A 372 27.01 -9.23 -21.90
N THR A 373 26.60 -8.43 -20.92
CA THR A 373 27.41 -7.31 -20.39
C THR A 373 28.69 -7.82 -19.73
N LEU A 374 28.60 -8.88 -18.92
CA LEU A 374 29.75 -9.51 -18.28
C LEU A 374 30.76 -10.02 -19.33
N ASP A 375 30.31 -10.71 -20.37
CA ASP A 375 31.18 -11.21 -21.44
C ASP A 375 31.83 -10.11 -22.30
N ALA A 376 31.10 -9.02 -22.57
CA ALA A 376 31.65 -7.84 -23.24
C ALA A 376 32.78 -7.20 -22.41
N LEU A 377 32.58 -7.07 -21.09
CA LEU A 377 33.57 -6.54 -20.16
C LEU A 377 34.80 -7.47 -20.04
N ILE A 378 34.61 -8.78 -19.90
CA ILE A 378 35.68 -9.79 -19.87
C ILE A 378 36.53 -9.72 -21.14
N THR A 379 35.90 -9.54 -22.30
CA THR A 379 36.59 -9.45 -23.58
C THR A 379 37.39 -8.15 -23.69
N ALA A 380 36.78 -7.01 -23.37
CA ALA A 380 37.42 -5.71 -23.48
C ALA A 380 38.57 -5.52 -22.47
N ALA A 381 38.41 -5.98 -21.23
CA ALA A 381 39.39 -5.78 -20.15
C ALA A 381 40.76 -6.43 -20.41
N ARG A 382 40.84 -7.38 -21.36
CA ARG A 382 42.10 -7.97 -21.85
C ARG A 382 42.97 -6.96 -22.59
N SER A 383 42.37 -5.96 -23.24
CA SER A 383 43.06 -4.90 -23.99
C SER A 383 43.53 -3.72 -23.11
N TRP A 384 43.15 -3.71 -21.84
CA TRP A 384 43.43 -2.58 -20.95
C TRP A 384 44.86 -2.66 -20.38
N PRO A 385 45.58 -1.52 -20.25
CA PRO A 385 46.96 -1.52 -19.74
C PRO A 385 47.02 -1.92 -18.26
N GLU A 386 48.16 -2.46 -17.81
CA GLU A 386 48.36 -2.81 -16.39
C GLU A 386 48.23 -1.58 -15.48
N ARG A 387 47.43 -1.71 -14.42
CA ARG A 387 47.21 -0.71 -13.38
C ARG A 387 47.30 -1.39 -12.01
N ARG A 388 48.52 -1.69 -11.54
CA ARG A 388 48.79 -2.37 -10.25
C ARG A 388 48.03 -1.78 -9.05
N GLN A 389 47.84 -0.47 -9.02
CA GLN A 389 47.05 0.29 -8.04
C GLN A 389 45.58 -0.15 -7.98
N LEU A 390 44.99 -0.52 -9.12
CA LEU A 390 43.61 -1.00 -9.26
C LEU A 390 43.51 -2.52 -9.15
N GLU A 391 44.53 -3.24 -9.65
CA GLU A 391 44.52 -4.70 -9.81
C GLU A 391 45.06 -5.49 -8.60
N ARG A 392 45.52 -4.81 -7.53
CA ARG A 392 46.06 -5.46 -6.32
C ARG A 392 45.66 -4.75 -5.03
N ASP A 393 45.54 -5.55 -3.97
CA ASP A 393 45.43 -5.15 -2.57
C ASP A 393 46.28 -6.08 -1.68
N PRO A 394 46.34 -5.90 -0.35
CA PRO A 394 47.13 -6.75 0.55
C PRO A 394 46.72 -8.24 0.59
N TRP A 395 45.55 -8.60 0.04
CA TRP A 395 45.01 -9.96 0.06
C TRP A 395 45.02 -10.62 -1.33
N GLY A 396 45.57 -9.94 -2.34
CA GLY A 396 45.91 -10.53 -3.64
C GLY A 396 45.49 -9.68 -4.84
N VAL A 397 45.01 -10.36 -5.88
CA VAL A 397 44.51 -9.72 -7.11
C VAL A 397 43.10 -9.17 -6.87
N VAL A 398 42.79 -8.04 -7.52
CA VAL A 398 41.48 -7.42 -7.59
C VAL A 398 41.01 -7.45 -9.06
N PRO A 399 39.82 -7.99 -9.37
CA PRO A 399 39.28 -8.03 -10.73
C PRO A 399 39.20 -6.68 -11.45
N ARG A 400 39.61 -6.71 -12.73
CA ARG A 400 39.37 -5.61 -13.69
C ARG A 400 37.88 -5.41 -13.98
N VAL A 401 37.15 -6.53 -14.06
CA VAL A 401 35.72 -6.57 -14.39
C VAL A 401 34.91 -6.71 -13.10
N ASN A 402 33.92 -5.82 -12.94
CA ASN A 402 32.99 -5.84 -11.82
C ASN A 402 31.60 -5.42 -12.35
N VAL A 403 30.56 -6.17 -11.99
CA VAL A 403 29.16 -5.83 -12.29
C VAL A 403 28.36 -5.71 -10.99
N SER A 404 27.50 -4.69 -10.91
CA SER A 404 26.53 -4.50 -9.84
C SER A 404 25.16 -5.00 -10.31
N VAL A 405 24.46 -5.71 -9.42
CA VAL A 405 23.23 -6.44 -9.76
C VAL A 405 22.17 -6.17 -8.70
N LYS A 406 20.96 -5.82 -9.14
CA LYS A 406 19.80 -5.58 -8.25
C LYS A 406 19.05 -6.91 -8.04
N PRO A 407 18.96 -7.45 -6.81
CA PRO A 407 18.33 -8.75 -6.58
C PRO A 407 16.86 -8.83 -7.00
N THR A 408 16.10 -7.74 -6.85
CA THR A 408 14.70 -7.66 -7.32
C THR A 408 14.59 -7.84 -8.84
N ALA A 409 15.61 -7.47 -9.60
CA ALA A 409 15.60 -7.61 -11.06
C ALA A 409 15.80 -9.06 -11.55
N LEU A 410 16.01 -10.01 -10.64
CA LEU A 410 16.18 -11.43 -10.93
C LEU A 410 14.97 -12.30 -10.57
N SER A 411 13.97 -11.74 -9.87
CA SER A 411 12.69 -12.40 -9.67
C SER A 411 11.60 -11.39 -9.26
N PRO A 412 10.44 -11.38 -9.93
CA PRO A 412 9.28 -10.61 -9.47
C PRO A 412 8.74 -11.09 -8.12
N GLN A 413 9.12 -12.30 -7.68
CA GLN A 413 8.77 -12.87 -6.37
C GLN A 413 9.82 -12.57 -5.28
N PHE A 414 10.78 -11.66 -5.50
CA PHE A 414 11.83 -11.29 -4.52
C PHE A 414 11.31 -10.37 -3.40
N VAL A 415 10.23 -10.78 -2.70
CA VAL A 415 9.62 -10.04 -1.58
C VAL A 415 9.40 -10.97 -0.36
N PRO A 416 9.33 -10.45 0.89
CA PRO A 416 9.38 -11.29 2.10
C PRO A 416 8.32 -12.38 2.25
N LEU A 417 7.15 -12.22 1.63
CA LEU A 417 6.05 -13.18 1.70
C LEU A 417 6.32 -14.41 0.80
N THR A 418 6.87 -14.18 -0.40
CA THR A 418 7.27 -15.21 -1.38
C THR A 418 8.77 -15.52 -1.33
N GLY A 419 9.47 -15.10 -0.27
CA GLY A 419 10.93 -14.98 -0.26
C GLY A 419 11.70 -16.26 -0.59
N ALA A 420 11.18 -17.44 -0.21
CA ALA A 420 11.79 -18.73 -0.57
C ALA A 420 11.77 -19.00 -2.09
N ALA A 421 10.68 -18.64 -2.79
CA ALA A 421 10.56 -18.76 -4.24
C ALA A 421 11.45 -17.72 -4.95
N GLY A 422 11.38 -16.45 -4.52
CA GLY A 422 12.23 -15.39 -5.08
C GLY A 422 13.73 -15.65 -4.91
N LEU A 423 14.15 -16.19 -3.76
CA LEU A 423 15.53 -16.63 -3.54
C LEU A 423 15.92 -17.81 -4.45
N ALA A 424 15.04 -18.77 -4.70
CA ALA A 424 15.31 -19.89 -5.59
C ALA A 424 15.46 -19.44 -7.06
N GLU A 425 14.56 -18.58 -7.54
CA GLU A 425 14.63 -17.96 -8.87
C GLU A 425 15.89 -17.12 -9.06
N ALA A 426 16.19 -16.21 -8.12
CA ALA A 426 17.36 -15.35 -8.20
C ALA A 426 18.67 -16.15 -8.16
N ARG A 427 18.73 -17.24 -7.37
CA ARG A 427 19.86 -18.19 -7.38
C ARG A 427 19.98 -18.90 -8.73
N ALA A 428 18.88 -19.40 -9.29
CA ALA A 428 18.90 -20.10 -10.58
C ALA A 428 19.48 -19.22 -11.70
N ARG A 429 19.08 -17.94 -11.76
CA ARG A 429 19.58 -16.96 -12.75
C ARG A 429 21.01 -16.52 -12.48
N LEU A 430 21.45 -16.37 -11.22
CA LEU A 430 22.83 -15.95 -10.90
C LEU A 430 23.88 -17.06 -11.00
N ARG A 431 23.55 -18.33 -10.77
CA ARG A 431 24.52 -19.45 -10.81
C ARG A 431 25.38 -19.51 -12.11
N PRO A 432 24.82 -19.44 -13.34
CA PRO A 432 25.64 -19.42 -14.55
C PRO A 432 26.53 -18.16 -14.65
N ILE A 433 26.03 -17.02 -14.19
CA ILE A 433 26.74 -15.72 -14.23
C ILE A 433 27.92 -15.75 -13.25
N LEU A 434 27.74 -16.32 -12.05
CA LEU A 434 28.81 -16.52 -11.06
C LEU A 434 29.86 -17.54 -11.50
N ALA A 435 29.44 -18.64 -12.13
CA ALA A 435 30.37 -19.59 -12.73
C ALA A 435 31.22 -18.91 -13.83
N ARG A 436 30.59 -18.14 -14.72
CA ARG A 436 31.29 -17.36 -15.76
C ARG A 436 32.24 -16.32 -15.16
N ALA A 437 31.82 -15.63 -14.10
CA ALA A 437 32.65 -14.66 -13.39
C ALA A 437 33.86 -15.30 -12.71
N ARG A 438 33.72 -16.51 -12.14
CA ARG A 438 34.83 -17.28 -11.55
C ARG A 438 35.89 -17.57 -12.61
N ASP A 439 35.46 -18.16 -13.72
CA ASP A 439 36.35 -18.67 -14.78
C ASP A 439 37.06 -17.55 -15.54
N ALA A 440 36.56 -16.31 -15.45
CA ALA A 440 37.15 -15.12 -16.05
C ALA A 440 37.85 -14.18 -15.05
N GLY A 441 37.81 -14.47 -13.74
CA GLY A 441 38.39 -13.61 -12.70
C GLY A 441 37.68 -12.26 -12.55
N ALA A 442 36.34 -12.26 -12.51
CA ALA A 442 35.48 -11.09 -12.36
C ALA A 442 34.80 -10.99 -10.97
N THR A 443 34.33 -9.79 -10.62
CA THR A 443 33.50 -9.52 -9.44
C THR A 443 32.01 -9.44 -9.81
N VAL A 444 31.14 -10.03 -8.98
CA VAL A 444 29.69 -9.83 -9.01
C VAL A 444 29.26 -9.23 -7.67
N HIS A 445 28.70 -8.03 -7.70
CA HIS A 445 28.29 -7.26 -6.54
C HIS A 445 26.77 -7.24 -6.44
N LEU A 446 26.20 -7.70 -5.33
CA LEU A 446 24.76 -7.61 -5.08
C LEU A 446 24.43 -6.31 -4.37
N ASP A 447 23.62 -5.48 -5.02
CA ASP A 447 23.16 -4.20 -4.49
C ASP A 447 22.01 -4.39 -3.49
N THR A 448 21.98 -3.56 -2.46
CA THR A 448 20.92 -3.54 -1.44
C THR A 448 20.01 -2.35 -1.71
N GLU A 449 18.71 -2.60 -1.68
CA GLU A 449 17.67 -1.69 -2.19
C GLU A 449 16.87 -1.06 -1.02
N HIS A 450 15.55 -1.09 -1.07
CA HIS A 450 14.65 -0.64 0.00
C HIS A 450 14.64 -1.62 1.21
N GLU A 451 13.91 -1.28 2.29
CA GLU A 451 13.82 -2.07 3.52
C GLU A 451 13.37 -3.50 3.23
N ASP A 452 12.27 -3.63 2.48
CA ASP A 452 11.52 -4.87 2.30
C ASP A 452 12.37 -6.04 1.80
N VAL A 453 13.42 -5.78 1.02
CA VAL A 453 14.23 -6.81 0.38
C VAL A 453 15.61 -7.00 1.01
N LYS A 454 15.99 -6.20 2.01
CA LYS A 454 17.34 -6.23 2.63
C LYS A 454 17.70 -7.60 3.20
N ASP A 455 16.82 -8.17 4.03
CA ASP A 455 17.03 -9.48 4.64
C ASP A 455 17.23 -10.58 3.57
N LEU A 456 16.44 -10.52 2.47
CA LEU A 456 16.53 -11.43 1.35
C LEU A 456 17.80 -11.22 0.52
N THR A 457 18.23 -9.98 0.26
CA THR A 457 19.51 -9.68 -0.40
C THR A 457 20.68 -10.26 0.39
N LEU A 458 20.70 -10.07 1.71
CA LEU A 458 21.75 -10.64 2.56
C LEU A 458 21.65 -12.17 2.64
N GLU A 459 20.45 -12.76 2.52
CA GLU A 459 20.29 -14.21 2.41
C GLU A 459 20.77 -14.76 1.07
N LEU A 460 20.52 -14.06 -0.03
CA LEU A 460 21.01 -14.39 -1.37
C LEU A 460 22.54 -14.38 -1.42
N VAL A 461 23.18 -13.38 -0.82
CA VAL A 461 24.66 -13.32 -0.64
C VAL A 461 25.15 -14.56 0.12
N ARG A 462 24.50 -14.92 1.25
CA ARG A 462 24.89 -16.09 2.05
C ARG A 462 24.71 -17.40 1.29
N ALA A 463 23.58 -17.57 0.60
CA ALA A 463 23.26 -18.78 -0.14
C ALA A 463 24.22 -19.01 -1.32
N LEU A 464 24.49 -17.96 -2.11
CA LEU A 464 25.41 -18.04 -3.25
C LEU A 464 26.87 -18.21 -2.81
N GLY A 465 27.31 -17.50 -1.78
CA GLY A 465 28.66 -17.68 -1.25
C GLY A 465 28.90 -19.07 -0.63
N ALA A 466 27.87 -19.71 -0.06
CA ALA A 466 27.95 -21.09 0.41
C ALA A 466 28.02 -22.14 -0.74
N GLU A 467 27.47 -21.82 -1.91
CA GLU A 467 27.65 -22.64 -3.13
C GLU A 467 29.03 -22.44 -3.78
N PHE A 468 29.65 -21.28 -3.58
CA PHE A 468 30.87 -20.85 -4.25
C PHE A 468 31.96 -20.33 -3.26
N PRO A 469 32.39 -21.12 -2.26
CA PRO A 469 33.31 -20.65 -1.21
C PRO A 469 34.71 -20.26 -1.74
N ASP A 470 35.13 -20.87 -2.84
CA ASP A 470 36.37 -20.62 -3.59
C ASP A 470 36.11 -19.94 -4.95
N GLY A 471 34.91 -19.35 -5.13
CA GLY A 471 34.41 -18.94 -6.44
C GLY A 471 34.79 -17.51 -6.90
N PRO A 472 33.87 -16.82 -7.61
CA PRO A 472 34.13 -15.46 -8.10
C PRO A 472 34.33 -14.50 -6.92
N GLU A 473 34.75 -13.27 -7.21
CA GLU A 473 34.70 -12.25 -6.16
C GLU A 473 33.24 -11.83 -5.94
N LEU A 474 32.68 -12.21 -4.80
CA LEU A 474 31.33 -11.83 -4.40
C LEU A 474 31.39 -10.53 -3.61
N GLY A 475 30.45 -9.61 -3.90
CA GLY A 475 30.28 -8.38 -3.14
C GLY A 475 28.85 -8.16 -2.67
N CYS A 476 28.67 -7.38 -1.59
CA CYS A 476 27.37 -6.92 -1.11
C CYS A 476 27.39 -5.44 -0.68
N VAL A 477 26.21 -4.83 -0.53
CA VAL A 477 26.07 -3.44 -0.09
C VAL A 477 25.47 -3.36 1.33
N ILE A 478 26.09 -2.56 2.20
CA ILE A 478 25.54 -2.20 3.52
C ILE A 478 25.22 -0.71 3.52
N GLN A 479 24.04 -0.34 4.02
CA GLN A 479 23.50 1.02 3.97
C GLN A 479 23.53 1.66 5.38
N ALA A 480 24.51 2.50 5.66
CA ALA A 480 24.75 3.11 6.97
C ALA A 480 23.63 4.06 7.47
N TYR A 481 22.67 4.44 6.64
CA TYR A 481 21.49 5.18 7.08
C TYR A 481 20.49 4.35 7.90
N ARG A 482 20.64 3.01 7.96
CA ARG A 482 19.76 2.14 8.75
C ARG A 482 20.22 2.00 10.19
N ARG A 483 19.27 1.88 11.11
CA ARG A 483 19.53 1.70 12.55
C ARG A 483 20.17 0.35 12.88
N ASP A 484 19.95 -0.67 12.03
CA ASP A 484 20.47 -2.05 12.16
C ASP A 484 21.78 -2.33 11.39
N ALA A 485 22.27 -1.40 10.57
CA ALA A 485 23.36 -1.64 9.60
C ALA A 485 24.67 -2.20 10.21
N LEU A 486 24.97 -1.91 11.47
CA LEU A 486 26.13 -2.49 12.17
C LEU A 486 25.91 -3.97 12.53
N ALA A 487 24.69 -4.36 12.90
CA ALA A 487 24.35 -5.75 13.22
C ALA A 487 24.34 -6.63 11.96
N ASP A 488 23.86 -6.12 10.82
CA ASP A 488 24.00 -6.80 9.52
C ASP A 488 25.47 -6.97 9.13
N LEU A 489 26.29 -5.94 9.35
CA LEU A 489 27.74 -5.97 9.10
C LEU A 489 28.47 -6.97 10.00
N GLU A 490 28.09 -7.05 11.28
CA GLU A 490 28.58 -8.06 12.22
C GLU A 490 28.18 -9.49 11.79
N ALA A 491 26.91 -9.68 11.40
CA ALA A 491 26.41 -10.96 10.95
C ALA A 491 27.08 -11.44 9.65
N ILE A 492 27.24 -10.57 8.66
CA ILE A 492 27.89 -10.93 7.39
C ILE A 492 29.40 -11.13 7.56
N ALA A 493 30.08 -10.38 8.44
CA ALA A 493 31.48 -10.62 8.79
C ALA A 493 31.68 -11.97 9.49
N GLY A 494 30.80 -12.29 10.45
CA GLY A 494 30.81 -13.57 11.17
C GLY A 494 30.61 -14.77 10.26
N TRP A 495 29.66 -14.67 9.32
CA TRP A 495 29.40 -15.69 8.30
C TRP A 495 30.53 -15.81 7.27
N ALA A 496 31.00 -14.68 6.68
CA ALA A 496 32.01 -14.69 5.63
C ALA A 496 33.29 -15.40 6.10
N ARG A 497 33.73 -15.11 7.34
CA ARG A 497 34.88 -15.76 8.00
C ARG A 497 34.72 -17.28 8.19
N ALA A 498 33.49 -17.77 8.31
CA ALA A 498 33.18 -19.17 8.55
C ALA A 498 32.97 -19.98 7.26
N THR A 499 32.59 -19.33 6.16
CA THR A 499 32.14 -20.01 4.92
C THR A 499 33.05 -19.74 3.72
N LEU A 500 33.59 -18.54 3.55
CA LEU A 500 34.34 -18.16 2.34
C LEU A 500 35.84 -18.40 2.49
N ARG A 501 36.52 -18.66 1.37
CA ARG A 501 37.99 -18.75 1.28
C ARG A 501 38.65 -17.49 0.75
N ARG A 502 37.85 -16.57 0.19
CA ARG A 502 38.26 -15.24 -0.27
C ARG A 502 37.50 -14.16 0.52
N PRO A 503 38.08 -12.97 0.75
CA PRO A 503 37.39 -11.90 1.48
C PRO A 503 36.14 -11.43 0.74
N LEU A 504 35.02 -11.26 1.44
CA LEU A 504 33.79 -10.70 0.85
C LEU A 504 33.96 -9.20 0.61
N ALA A 505 33.69 -8.71 -0.61
CA ALA A 505 33.74 -7.28 -0.89
C ALA A 505 32.50 -6.57 -0.31
N VAL A 506 32.69 -5.64 0.63
CA VAL A 506 31.57 -4.94 1.27
C VAL A 506 31.63 -3.46 0.91
N ARG A 507 30.65 -3.02 0.11
CA ARG A 507 30.43 -1.61 -0.21
C ARG A 507 29.58 -0.97 0.87
N LEU A 508 30.18 -0.15 1.72
CA LEU A 508 29.44 0.72 2.63
C LEU A 508 28.96 1.95 1.86
N VAL A 509 27.65 2.18 1.83
CA VAL A 509 27.02 3.41 1.34
C VAL A 509 26.26 4.08 2.48
N LYS A 510 25.72 5.28 2.27
CA LYS A 510 24.74 5.86 3.21
C LYS A 510 23.37 5.20 3.01
N GLY A 511 22.70 5.50 1.90
CA GLY A 511 21.45 4.88 1.48
C GLY A 511 20.80 5.71 0.38
N ALA A 512 19.91 5.10 -0.43
CA ALA A 512 19.33 5.72 -1.62
C ALA A 512 17.79 5.82 -1.62
N TYR A 513 17.14 5.37 -0.54
CA TYR A 513 15.68 5.24 -0.43
C TYR A 513 15.11 5.99 0.80
N TRP A 514 15.83 7.00 1.33
CA TRP A 514 15.53 7.60 2.64
C TRP A 514 14.12 8.19 2.70
N ASP A 515 13.76 9.05 1.74
CA ASP A 515 12.43 9.66 1.67
C ASP A 515 11.32 8.59 1.56
N PHE A 516 11.57 7.49 0.83
CA PHE A 516 10.63 6.38 0.70
C PHE A 516 10.42 5.65 2.04
N GLU A 517 11.49 5.27 2.74
CA GLU A 517 11.35 4.57 4.03
C GLU A 517 10.68 5.44 5.11
N VAL A 518 11.00 6.74 5.14
CA VAL A 518 10.38 7.69 6.07
C VAL A 518 8.89 7.87 5.75
N LEU A 519 8.54 8.06 4.48
CA LEU A 519 7.15 8.23 4.07
C LEU A 519 6.31 6.96 4.29
N VAL A 520 6.85 5.78 3.98
CA VAL A 520 6.16 4.48 4.21
C VAL A 520 5.97 4.22 5.70
N ALA A 521 7.03 4.38 6.52
CA ALA A 521 6.94 4.16 7.95
C ALA A 521 5.94 5.12 8.62
N HIS A 522 5.95 6.41 8.27
CA HIS A 522 4.97 7.38 8.77
C HIS A 522 3.55 7.13 8.25
N ALA A 523 3.38 6.68 7.00
CA ALA A 523 2.07 6.40 6.43
C ALA A 523 1.40 5.14 7.01
N GLU A 524 2.18 4.20 7.54
CA GLU A 524 1.70 2.95 8.14
C GLU A 524 1.82 2.90 9.68
N GLY A 525 2.51 3.85 10.31
CA GLY A 525 2.74 3.90 11.76
C GLY A 525 3.82 2.93 12.25
N TRP A 526 4.80 2.60 11.41
CA TRP A 526 5.88 1.65 11.72
C TRP A 526 7.11 2.32 12.34
N PRO A 527 7.91 1.59 13.16
CA PRO A 527 9.17 2.11 13.67
C PRO A 527 10.18 2.33 12.55
N LEU A 528 10.69 3.55 12.41
CA LEU A 528 11.57 3.97 11.32
C LEU A 528 12.83 3.07 11.21
N PRO A 529 13.07 2.41 10.05
CA PRO A 529 14.26 1.59 9.86
C PRO A 529 15.54 2.44 9.71
N VAL A 530 15.39 3.72 9.36
CA VAL A 530 16.48 4.67 9.10
C VAL A 530 16.66 5.68 10.23
N PHE A 531 17.82 6.34 10.26
CA PHE A 531 18.02 7.57 11.03
C PHE A 531 17.37 8.75 10.31
N GLU A 532 16.68 9.61 11.06
CA GLU A 532 16.04 10.81 10.50
C GLU A 532 17.05 11.93 10.26
N ARG A 533 18.08 12.05 11.10
CA ARG A 533 19.06 13.13 10.99
C ARG A 533 20.25 12.66 10.17
N LYS A 534 20.58 13.41 9.11
CA LYS A 534 21.78 13.18 8.26
C LYS A 534 23.07 13.02 9.09
N ALA A 535 23.21 13.75 10.19
CA ALA A 535 24.35 13.64 11.11
C ALA A 535 24.45 12.25 11.80
N GLU A 536 23.33 11.59 12.07
CA GLU A 536 23.29 10.23 12.65
C GLU A 536 23.69 9.18 11.60
N THR A 537 23.21 9.34 10.35
CA THR A 537 23.68 8.55 9.20
C THR A 537 25.20 8.71 9.00
N ASP A 538 25.74 9.93 9.10
CA ASP A 538 27.17 10.19 8.99
C ASP A 538 27.97 9.57 10.16
N ALA A 539 27.49 9.71 11.40
CA ALA A 539 28.11 9.08 12.57
C ALA A 539 28.04 7.54 12.54
N ASN A 540 26.95 6.97 12.02
CA ASN A 540 26.85 5.53 11.81
C ASN A 540 27.72 5.05 10.64
N TYR A 541 27.89 5.85 9.58
CA TYR A 541 28.86 5.57 8.52
C TYR A 541 30.28 5.52 9.09
N GLU A 542 30.70 6.51 9.89
CA GLU A 542 32.00 6.47 10.58
C GLU A 542 32.13 5.28 11.57
N ARG A 543 31.04 4.87 12.23
CA ARG A 543 30.98 3.66 13.08
C ARG A 543 31.20 2.37 12.28
N CYS A 544 30.47 2.20 11.18
CA CYS A 544 30.59 1.03 10.29
C CYS A 544 31.94 1.02 9.54
N THR A 545 32.52 2.18 9.22
CA THR A 545 33.85 2.30 8.62
C THR A 545 34.94 1.75 9.52
N ARG A 546 34.94 2.08 10.83
CA ARG A 546 35.89 1.51 11.79
C ARG A 546 35.78 -0.02 11.83
N TYR A 547 34.56 -0.53 12.00
CA TYR A 547 34.32 -1.98 12.00
C TYR A 547 34.80 -2.67 10.71
N LEU A 548 34.55 -2.08 9.53
CA LEU A 548 35.01 -2.65 8.26
C LEU A 548 36.54 -2.74 8.15
N VAL A 549 37.25 -1.71 8.62
CA VAL A 549 38.72 -1.71 8.65
C VAL A 549 39.25 -2.72 9.68
N GLU A 550 38.63 -2.82 10.86
CA GLU A 550 38.95 -3.83 11.88
C GLU A 550 38.72 -5.28 11.42
N ARG A 551 37.92 -5.49 10.37
CA ARG A 551 37.66 -6.81 9.74
C ARG A 551 38.29 -6.97 8.35
N ALA A 552 39.18 -6.06 7.96
CA ALA A 552 39.88 -6.12 6.68
C ALA A 552 40.67 -7.45 6.54
N GLY A 553 40.58 -8.08 5.37
CA GLY A 553 41.13 -9.43 5.10
C GLY A 553 40.19 -10.59 5.47
N THR A 554 39.18 -10.37 6.33
CA THR A 554 37.95 -11.18 6.30
C THR A 554 36.95 -10.56 5.32
N LEU A 555 36.89 -9.23 5.29
CA LEU A 555 36.14 -8.43 4.33
C LEU A 555 37.13 -7.60 3.49
N ARG A 556 36.72 -7.23 2.27
CA ARG A 556 37.39 -6.25 1.40
C ARG A 556 36.59 -4.92 1.47
N PRO A 557 37.06 -3.90 2.22
CA PRO A 557 36.27 -2.69 2.42
C PRO A 557 36.23 -1.78 1.18
N ALA A 558 35.02 -1.39 0.78
CA ALA A 558 34.78 -0.38 -0.24
C ALA A 558 33.85 0.72 0.29
N PHE A 559 34.18 1.98 0.05
CA PHE A 559 33.52 3.14 0.65
C PHE A 559 32.85 4.02 -0.40
N GLY A 560 31.53 3.84 -0.56
CA GLY A 560 30.69 4.56 -1.52
C GLY A 560 30.18 5.88 -0.97
N SER A 561 30.86 6.99 -1.31
CA SER A 561 30.50 8.33 -0.83
C SER A 561 31.18 9.44 -1.64
N HIS A 562 30.43 10.49 -2.00
CA HIS A 562 30.98 11.75 -2.53
C HIS A 562 31.38 12.73 -1.41
N ASN A 563 31.07 12.41 -0.14
CA ASN A 563 31.42 13.25 0.99
C ASN A 563 32.91 13.05 1.34
N VAL A 564 33.71 14.10 1.09
CA VAL A 564 35.17 14.11 1.25
C VAL A 564 35.61 13.79 2.69
N ARG A 565 34.85 14.22 3.71
CA ARG A 565 35.08 13.85 5.11
C ARG A 565 34.91 12.36 5.35
N SER A 566 33.83 11.75 4.87
CA SER A 566 33.59 10.30 5.00
C SER A 566 34.69 9.47 4.30
N LEU A 567 35.23 9.95 3.18
CA LEU A 567 36.34 9.30 2.47
C LEU A 567 37.68 9.44 3.22
N ALA A 568 37.98 10.65 3.73
CA ALA A 568 39.17 10.90 4.53
C ALA A 568 39.17 10.08 5.84
N HIS A 569 38.01 9.94 6.49
CA HIS A 569 37.82 9.12 7.68
C HIS A 569 38.21 7.66 7.42
N ALA A 570 37.71 7.07 6.32
CA ALA A 570 38.05 5.70 5.94
C ALA A 570 39.55 5.48 5.69
N LEU A 571 40.21 6.40 4.98
CA LEU A 571 41.66 6.34 4.74
C LEU A 571 42.47 6.48 6.04
N VAL A 572 42.08 7.39 6.94
CA VAL A 572 42.76 7.57 8.22
C VAL A 572 42.56 6.37 9.16
N CYS A 573 41.35 5.79 9.23
CA CYS A 573 41.14 4.54 9.96
C CYS A 573 42.00 3.40 9.40
N THR A 574 42.12 3.30 8.07
CA THR A 574 42.97 2.30 7.40
C THR A 574 44.43 2.42 7.83
N ARG A 575 44.98 3.64 7.81
CA ARG A 575 46.35 3.93 8.26
C ARG A 575 46.55 3.68 9.75
N ALA A 576 45.58 4.05 10.58
CA ALA A 576 45.61 3.81 12.03
C ALA A 576 45.58 2.31 12.39
N ALA A 577 44.98 1.48 11.53
CA ALA A 577 45.02 0.02 11.63
C ALA A 577 46.33 -0.60 11.08
N GLY A 578 47.32 0.21 10.68
CA GLY A 578 48.58 -0.25 10.11
C GLY A 578 48.48 -0.78 8.67
N LEU A 579 47.35 -0.56 8.00
CA LEU A 579 47.11 -1.02 6.64
C LEU A 579 47.50 0.06 5.61
N PRO A 580 48.01 -0.32 4.43
CA PRO A 580 48.27 0.63 3.34
C PRO A 580 46.96 1.16 2.76
N ASP A 581 46.98 2.33 2.11
CA ASP A 581 45.79 2.90 1.45
C ASP A 581 45.18 1.97 0.38
N THR A 582 45.97 1.04 -0.18
CA THR A 582 45.51 0.00 -1.11
C THR A 582 44.74 -1.14 -0.43
N ALA A 583 44.59 -1.16 0.90
CA ALA A 583 43.70 -2.06 1.62
C ALA A 583 42.22 -1.73 1.45
N VAL A 584 41.89 -0.51 0.98
CA VAL A 584 40.51 -0.06 0.82
C VAL A 584 40.26 0.47 -0.59
N GLU A 585 39.01 0.44 -1.04
CA GLU A 585 38.59 1.03 -2.30
C GLU A 585 37.62 2.19 -2.05
N LEU A 586 37.81 3.32 -2.74
CA LEU A 586 36.90 4.46 -2.70
C LEU A 586 35.96 4.37 -3.89
N GLN A 587 34.65 4.57 -3.67
CA GLN A 587 33.64 4.42 -4.70
C GLN A 587 32.78 5.68 -4.86
N LEU A 588 32.58 6.08 -6.11
CA LEU A 588 31.82 7.27 -6.51
C LEU A 588 30.95 6.93 -7.74
N LEU A 589 30.00 7.80 -8.09
CA LEU A 589 29.04 7.55 -9.17
C LEU A 589 29.44 8.26 -10.47
N TYR A 590 29.19 7.63 -11.62
CA TYR A 590 29.48 8.20 -12.94
C TYR A 590 28.73 9.51 -13.20
N GLY A 591 29.41 10.49 -13.79
CA GLY A 591 28.82 11.79 -14.17
C GLY A 591 28.53 12.73 -13.00
N MET A 592 29.11 12.49 -11.81
CA MET A 592 28.94 13.33 -10.63
C MET A 592 30.23 13.49 -9.83
N ALA A 593 30.44 14.67 -9.25
CA ALA A 593 31.56 14.98 -8.36
C ALA A 593 32.96 14.83 -9.00
N GLU A 594 33.09 15.12 -10.29
CA GLU A 594 34.33 15.07 -11.08
C GLU A 594 35.56 15.72 -10.40
N PRO A 595 35.45 16.87 -9.69
CA PRO A 595 36.57 17.43 -8.93
C PRO A 595 37.10 16.49 -7.83
N VAL A 596 36.22 15.68 -7.21
CA VAL A 596 36.60 14.68 -6.20
C VAL A 596 37.23 13.46 -6.87
N HIS A 597 36.69 12.99 -8.00
CA HIS A 597 37.34 11.95 -8.82
C HIS A 597 38.77 12.34 -9.18
N ALA A 598 38.96 13.55 -9.75
CA ALA A 598 40.25 14.10 -10.10
C ALA A 598 41.20 14.16 -8.89
N ALA A 599 40.75 14.68 -7.75
CA ALA A 599 41.54 14.76 -6.52
C ALA A 599 42.03 13.38 -6.04
N LEU A 600 41.13 12.40 -5.93
CA LEU A 600 41.49 11.06 -5.43
C LEU A 600 42.45 10.33 -6.37
N ARG A 601 42.24 10.50 -7.68
CA ARG A 601 43.07 9.97 -8.76
C ARG A 601 44.48 10.59 -8.76
N GLN A 602 44.60 11.92 -8.60
CA GLN A 602 45.88 12.61 -8.44
C GLN A 602 46.61 12.20 -7.15
N LEU A 603 45.87 11.97 -6.06
CA LEU A 603 46.42 11.59 -4.75
C LEU A 603 46.80 10.10 -4.64
N GLY A 604 46.56 9.29 -5.67
CA GLY A 604 47.01 7.90 -5.74
C GLY A 604 46.11 6.87 -5.04
N PHE A 605 44.87 7.22 -4.67
CA PHE A 605 43.94 6.27 -4.06
C PHE A 605 43.32 5.32 -5.08
N ARG A 606 42.95 4.09 -4.68
CA ARG A 606 42.19 3.17 -5.56
C ARG A 606 40.74 3.63 -5.62
N VAL A 607 40.32 4.14 -6.78
CA VAL A 607 38.96 4.62 -7.06
C VAL A 607 38.24 3.63 -7.99
N ARG A 608 36.96 3.37 -7.73
CA ARG A 608 36.04 2.68 -8.65
C ARG A 608 34.78 3.51 -8.90
N VAL A 609 34.42 3.68 -10.16
CA VAL A 609 33.23 4.40 -10.60
C VAL A 609 32.06 3.44 -10.81
N TYR A 610 30.92 3.70 -10.17
CA TYR A 610 29.66 3.01 -10.46
C TYR A 610 29.06 3.60 -11.73
N ALA A 611 29.01 2.82 -12.80
CA ALA A 611 28.69 3.24 -14.16
C ALA A 611 27.39 2.57 -14.63
N PRO A 612 26.25 3.28 -14.61
CA PRO A 612 24.98 2.75 -15.11
C PRO A 612 25.00 2.62 -16.63
N ILE A 613 24.44 1.52 -17.16
CA ILE A 613 24.14 1.36 -18.59
C ILE A 613 22.69 0.92 -18.78
N GLY A 614 22.04 1.43 -19.83
CA GLY A 614 20.67 1.09 -20.18
C GLY A 614 19.93 2.23 -20.87
N GLU A 615 18.74 1.91 -21.35
CA GLU A 615 17.91 2.78 -22.19
C GLU A 615 17.40 4.03 -21.47
N LEU A 616 16.97 5.02 -22.26
CA LEU A 616 16.61 6.35 -21.77
C LEU A 616 15.47 6.32 -20.75
N VAL A 617 14.49 5.42 -20.88
CA VAL A 617 13.33 5.32 -19.98
C VAL A 617 13.77 4.98 -18.53
N PRO A 618 14.44 3.84 -18.26
CA PRO A 618 15.12 3.60 -16.98
C PRO A 618 16.12 4.69 -16.58
N GLY A 619 16.84 5.25 -17.57
CA GLY A 619 17.78 6.34 -17.39
C GLY A 619 17.19 7.61 -16.77
N MET A 620 15.93 7.89 -17.06
CA MET A 620 15.22 9.07 -16.58
C MET A 620 14.67 8.88 -15.16
N ALA A 621 14.15 7.70 -14.81
CA ALA A 621 13.84 7.35 -13.43
C ALA A 621 15.11 7.36 -12.54
N TYR A 622 16.25 6.92 -13.08
CA TYR A 622 17.56 7.06 -12.43
C TYR A 622 17.95 8.54 -12.27
N LEU A 623 17.83 9.37 -13.31
CA LEU A 623 18.09 10.81 -13.27
C LEU A 623 17.27 11.51 -12.18
N VAL A 624 15.96 11.24 -12.06
CA VAL A 624 15.13 11.82 -10.98
C VAL A 624 15.68 11.44 -9.59
N ARG A 625 16.07 10.18 -9.38
CA ARG A 625 16.68 9.73 -8.11
C ARG A 625 18.06 10.36 -7.86
N ARG A 626 18.87 10.60 -8.89
CA ARG A 626 20.17 11.31 -8.77
C ARG A 626 19.99 12.80 -8.49
N LEU A 627 19.04 13.45 -9.17
CA LEU A 627 18.66 14.84 -8.92
C LEU A 627 18.12 15.01 -7.50
N LEU A 628 17.25 14.11 -7.04
CA LEU A 628 16.80 14.08 -5.63
C LEU A 628 17.99 13.92 -4.68
N GLU A 629 18.86 12.90 -4.85
CA GLU A 629 20.01 12.69 -3.97
C GLU A 629 20.91 13.93 -3.85
N ASN A 630 21.18 14.63 -4.97
CA ASN A 630 21.97 15.87 -5.02
C ASN A 630 21.24 17.13 -4.52
N THR A 631 19.92 17.08 -4.33
CA THR A 631 19.08 18.24 -3.96
C THR A 631 18.30 18.07 -2.66
N SER A 632 18.32 16.89 -2.04
CA SER A 632 17.91 16.65 -0.65
C SER A 632 19.14 16.55 0.26
N ASN A 633 20.21 15.87 -0.18
CA ASN A 633 21.45 15.84 0.58
C ASN A 633 22.30 17.08 0.32
N GLU A 634 22.87 17.60 1.41
CA GLU A 634 23.93 18.60 1.41
C GLU A 634 25.22 18.03 0.82
N SER A 635 25.32 18.06 -0.52
CA SER A 635 26.58 17.79 -1.19
C SER A 635 27.62 18.83 -0.80
N PHE A 636 28.81 18.34 -0.41
CA PHE A 636 30.03 19.11 -0.16
C PHE A 636 30.33 20.13 -1.26
N ILE A 637 29.89 19.85 -2.49
CA ILE A 637 30.02 20.70 -3.67
C ILE A 637 29.12 21.94 -3.57
N ARG A 638 27.85 21.81 -3.16
CA ARG A 638 26.92 22.95 -2.99
C ARG A 638 27.48 23.94 -1.98
N HIS A 639 27.85 23.45 -0.80
CA HIS A 639 28.28 24.33 0.27
C HIS A 639 29.58 25.09 -0.03
N ARG A 640 30.52 24.49 -0.78
CA ARG A 640 31.77 25.17 -1.16
C ARG A 640 31.66 26.03 -2.43
N PHE A 641 30.89 25.61 -3.45
CA PHE A 641 30.84 26.29 -4.75
C PHE A 641 29.60 27.14 -5.00
N ALA A 642 28.52 26.99 -4.22
CA ALA A 642 27.28 27.76 -4.38
C ALA A 642 26.91 28.61 -3.15
N GLU A 643 27.27 28.20 -1.94
CA GLU A 643 26.82 28.87 -0.69
C GLU A 643 27.95 29.45 0.17
N GLY A 644 29.21 29.23 -0.19
CA GLY A 644 30.36 29.84 0.47
C GLY A 644 30.56 29.45 1.94
N GLN A 645 30.03 28.30 2.38
CA GLN A 645 30.31 27.81 3.74
C GLN A 645 31.81 27.54 3.91
N ALA A 646 32.34 27.84 5.10
CA ALA A 646 33.72 27.53 5.44
C ALA A 646 33.97 26.02 5.33
N LEU A 647 35.05 25.64 4.63
CA LEU A 647 35.48 24.26 4.45
C LEU A 647 35.54 23.48 5.77
N ASP A 648 35.93 24.17 6.84
CA ASP A 648 36.05 23.68 8.21
C ASP A 648 34.72 23.11 8.76
N ALA A 649 33.57 23.70 8.41
CA ALA A 649 32.25 23.18 8.77
C ALA A 649 31.90 21.89 7.99
N LEU A 650 32.43 21.72 6.79
CA LEU A 650 32.18 20.58 5.91
C LEU A 650 33.07 19.36 6.20
N ILE A 651 34.19 19.58 6.90
CA ILE A 651 35.13 18.53 7.34
C ILE A 651 35.03 18.22 8.84
N ALA A 652 34.20 18.97 9.57
CA ALA A 652 33.87 18.74 10.97
C ALA A 652 33.34 17.32 11.23
N PRO A 653 33.51 16.77 12.45
CA PRO A 653 32.96 15.48 12.81
C PRO A 653 31.42 15.57 12.95
N PRO A 654 30.68 14.47 12.67
CA PRO A 654 29.23 14.47 12.84
C PRO A 654 28.86 14.67 14.32
N ALA A 655 28.16 15.76 14.64
CA ALA A 655 27.83 16.17 16.00
C ALA A 655 26.72 15.31 16.64
N VAL A 656 27.07 14.07 16.99
CA VAL A 656 26.16 13.06 17.55
C VAL A 656 26.80 12.38 18.76
N THR A 657 26.19 12.54 19.93
CA THR A 657 26.64 11.93 21.20
C THR A 657 26.12 10.50 21.41
N HIS A 658 24.99 10.16 20.79
CA HIS A 658 24.33 8.86 20.90
C HIS A 658 23.54 8.56 19.61
N LEU A 659 23.60 7.33 19.11
CA LEU A 659 22.78 6.86 17.99
C LEU A 659 21.58 6.09 18.53
N PRO A 660 20.33 6.38 18.11
CA PRO A 660 19.17 5.60 18.54
C PRO A 660 19.30 4.13 18.13
N ALA A 661 18.79 3.24 18.99
CA ALA A 661 18.75 1.80 18.71
C ALA A 661 17.70 1.47 17.62
N PRO A 662 17.83 0.34 16.91
CA PRO A 662 16.76 -0.18 16.08
C PRO A 662 15.57 -0.59 16.95
N GLU A 663 14.41 0.00 16.68
CA GLU A 663 13.14 -0.34 17.33
C GLU A 663 12.50 -1.53 16.60
N VAL A 664 12.37 -2.67 17.28
CA VAL A 664 11.86 -3.91 16.69
C VAL A 664 10.36 -3.82 16.40
N GLU A 665 9.59 -3.26 17.34
CA GLU A 665 8.14 -3.13 17.30
C GLU A 665 7.68 -2.09 18.34
N ALA A 666 6.55 -1.42 18.10
CA ALA A 666 5.95 -0.50 19.06
C ALA A 666 5.27 -1.25 20.23
N PRO A 667 5.27 -0.72 21.46
CA PRO A 667 4.51 -1.28 22.57
C PRO A 667 3.00 -1.11 22.32
N LEU A 668 2.19 -2.10 22.74
CA LEU A 668 0.74 -1.99 22.66
C LEU A 668 0.23 -0.82 23.53
N PRO A 669 -0.58 0.11 22.98
CA PRO A 669 -1.12 1.22 23.75
C PRO A 669 -2.15 0.73 24.80
N PRO A 670 -2.32 1.46 25.92
CA PRO A 670 -3.46 1.27 26.82
C PRO A 670 -4.78 1.65 26.12
N PRO A 671 -5.95 1.31 26.69
CA PRO A 671 -7.23 1.82 26.20
C PRO A 671 -7.25 3.36 26.19
N THR A 672 -7.82 3.96 25.14
CA THR A 672 -8.06 5.41 25.06
C THR A 672 -8.95 5.89 26.23
N ASP A 673 -8.57 7.00 26.87
CA ASP A 673 -9.37 7.69 27.89
C ASP A 673 -10.58 8.41 27.22
N PRO A 674 -11.83 8.10 27.59
CA PRO A 674 -13.01 8.74 26.99
C PRO A 674 -13.25 10.19 27.46
N HIS A 675 -12.55 10.67 28.48
CA HIS A 675 -12.63 12.08 28.91
C HIS A 675 -11.51 12.95 28.30
N ALA A 676 -10.41 12.34 27.87
CA ALA A 676 -9.28 13.02 27.23
C ALA A 676 -8.68 12.21 26.05
N PRO A 677 -9.48 11.86 25.02
CA PRO A 677 -9.00 11.04 23.91
C PRO A 677 -7.97 11.80 23.06
N ALA A 678 -6.76 11.25 22.95
CA ALA A 678 -5.76 11.73 22.00
C ALA A 678 -6.30 11.66 20.55
N PRO A 679 -5.81 12.49 19.60
CA PRO A 679 -6.24 12.47 18.21
C PRO A 679 -6.27 11.07 17.59
N PHE A 680 -7.22 10.83 16.68
CA PHE A 680 -7.32 9.54 16.00
C PHE A 680 -6.07 9.28 15.16
N MET A 681 -5.53 8.07 15.30
CA MET A 681 -4.47 7.50 14.47
C MET A 681 -4.91 6.07 14.12
N ASN A 682 -4.72 5.67 12.87
CA ASN A 682 -5.01 4.29 12.46
C ASN A 682 -4.06 3.30 13.15
N GLU A 683 -4.59 2.13 13.50
CA GLU A 683 -3.84 0.99 14.01
C GLU A 683 -2.78 0.57 12.96
N PRO A 684 -1.48 0.50 13.32
CA PRO A 684 -0.45 0.08 12.38
C PRO A 684 -0.67 -1.34 11.90
N HIS A 685 -0.67 -1.57 10.57
CA HIS A 685 -0.66 -2.92 10.00
C HIS A 685 0.61 -3.68 10.43
N ALA A 686 0.60 -5.00 10.41
CA ALA A 686 1.78 -5.77 10.79
C ALA A 686 2.89 -5.50 9.78
N GLU A 687 4.08 -5.14 10.26
CA GLU A 687 5.24 -4.93 9.39
C GLU A 687 5.78 -6.30 8.92
N LEU A 688 5.03 -6.98 8.06
CA LEU A 688 5.33 -8.31 7.53
C LEU A 688 6.58 -8.34 6.64
N ARG A 689 7.20 -7.19 6.35
CA ARG A 689 8.57 -7.11 5.83
C ARG A 689 9.64 -7.44 6.87
N ARG A 690 9.37 -7.28 8.17
CA ARG A 690 10.25 -7.71 9.27
C ARG A 690 9.93 -9.11 9.79
N ARG A 691 10.97 -9.81 10.27
CA ARG A 691 10.89 -11.21 10.70
C ARG A 691 9.99 -11.44 11.94
N ALA A 692 9.99 -10.53 12.91
CA ALA A 692 9.28 -10.74 14.18
C ALA A 692 7.74 -10.69 14.02
N PRO A 693 7.13 -9.68 13.34
CA PRO A 693 5.70 -9.70 13.03
C PRO A 693 5.28 -10.93 12.20
N ARG A 694 6.03 -11.29 11.14
CA ARG A 694 5.77 -12.53 10.36
C ARG A 694 5.73 -13.77 11.24
N ALA A 695 6.73 -13.95 12.10
CA ALA A 695 6.85 -15.13 12.94
C ALA A 695 5.69 -15.26 13.95
N ARG A 696 5.19 -14.14 14.49
CA ARG A 696 4.02 -14.14 15.39
C ARG A 696 2.74 -14.56 14.65
N LEU A 697 2.47 -13.97 13.49
CA LEU A 697 1.25 -14.26 12.73
C LEU A 697 1.25 -15.70 12.20
N ALA A 698 2.38 -16.16 11.64
CA ALA A 698 2.55 -17.53 11.20
C ALA A 698 2.42 -18.56 12.35
N ALA A 699 2.90 -18.24 13.56
CA ALA A 699 2.72 -19.11 14.73
C ALA A 699 1.25 -19.19 15.20
N ALA A 700 0.49 -18.10 15.11
CA ALA A 700 -0.94 -18.10 15.41
C ALA A 700 -1.72 -18.91 14.36
N VAL A 701 -1.44 -18.71 13.07
CA VAL A 701 -2.02 -19.50 11.97
C VAL A 701 -1.69 -20.99 12.09
N ALA A 702 -0.46 -21.35 12.46
CA ALA A 702 -0.05 -22.73 12.65
C ALA A 702 -0.68 -23.43 13.88
N THR A 703 -1.30 -22.67 14.81
CA THR A 703 -1.89 -23.22 16.05
C THR A 703 -3.41 -23.10 16.12
N ALA A 704 -4.03 -22.18 15.38
CA ALA A 704 -5.48 -21.97 15.37
C ALA A 704 -6.33 -23.23 15.10
N PRO A 705 -5.94 -24.18 14.21
CA PRO A 705 -6.73 -25.40 13.97
C PRO A 705 -6.93 -26.30 15.20
N ALA A 706 -6.11 -26.18 16.24
CA ALA A 706 -6.28 -26.92 17.49
C ALA A 706 -7.50 -26.49 18.31
N ALA A 707 -8.14 -25.36 17.96
CA ALA A 707 -9.34 -24.83 18.62
C ALA A 707 -10.62 -24.96 17.77
N PHE A 708 -10.56 -25.65 16.63
CA PHE A 708 -11.67 -25.77 15.68
C PHE A 708 -12.77 -26.75 16.13
N GLY A 709 -13.94 -26.67 15.50
CA GLY A 709 -15.14 -27.39 15.89
C GLY A 709 -15.89 -26.78 17.08
N PHE A 710 -15.52 -25.58 17.52
CA PHE A 710 -16.16 -24.89 18.64
C PHE A 710 -17.61 -24.48 18.32
N ALA A 711 -18.42 -24.27 19.35
CA ALA A 711 -19.80 -23.82 19.21
C ALA A 711 -19.90 -22.28 19.17
N ALA A 712 -20.71 -21.75 18.25
CA ALA A 712 -21.08 -20.33 18.16
C ALA A 712 -22.60 -20.17 18.38
N PRO A 713 -23.10 -20.33 19.62
CA PRO A 713 -24.52 -20.23 19.92
C PRO A 713 -25.06 -18.83 19.64
N ALA A 714 -26.37 -18.71 19.43
CA ALA A 714 -27.03 -17.40 19.48
C ALA A 714 -26.86 -16.80 20.89
N MET A 715 -26.63 -15.49 20.98
CA MET A 715 -26.45 -14.80 22.27
C MET A 715 -27.59 -13.80 22.49
N ILE A 716 -28.33 -13.95 23.59
CA ILE A 716 -29.42 -13.04 24.00
C ILE A 716 -29.25 -12.76 25.50
N ASP A 717 -29.49 -11.53 25.95
CA ASP A 717 -29.17 -11.07 27.32
C ASP A 717 -27.71 -11.38 27.73
N GLY A 718 -26.78 -11.27 26.79
CA GLY A 718 -25.36 -11.61 27.01
C GLY A 718 -25.08 -13.10 27.30
N ARG A 719 -26.04 -14.00 27.09
CA ARG A 719 -25.95 -15.43 27.41
C ARG A 719 -26.20 -16.30 26.18
N PRO A 720 -25.60 -17.51 26.09
CA PRO A 720 -25.87 -18.44 25.02
C PRO A 720 -27.30 -19.00 25.12
N VAL A 721 -27.99 -19.07 23.99
CA VAL A 721 -29.34 -19.62 23.83
C VAL A 721 -29.28 -20.81 22.87
N PRO A 722 -29.87 -21.98 23.22
CA PRO A 722 -29.92 -23.13 22.34
C PRO A 722 -30.88 -22.89 21.17
N THR A 723 -30.51 -23.37 19.99
CA THR A 723 -31.30 -23.36 18.75
C THR A 723 -31.67 -24.78 18.35
N GLY A 724 -32.77 -24.96 17.60
CA GLY A 724 -33.19 -26.29 17.12
C GLY A 724 -32.25 -26.91 16.07
N GLU A 725 -31.53 -26.07 15.32
CA GLU A 725 -30.59 -26.47 14.26
C GLU A 725 -29.26 -25.70 14.38
N SER A 726 -28.28 -26.08 13.55
CA SER A 726 -26.96 -25.45 13.50
C SER A 726 -26.45 -25.22 12.07
N ILE A 727 -25.86 -24.05 11.82
CA ILE A 727 -25.06 -23.77 10.62
C ILE A 727 -23.65 -24.32 10.83
N VAL A 728 -23.06 -24.95 9.81
CA VAL A 728 -21.68 -25.48 9.85
C VAL A 728 -20.77 -24.54 9.08
N SER A 729 -19.81 -23.94 9.79
CA SER A 729 -18.75 -23.12 9.22
C SER A 729 -17.52 -23.99 8.95
N VAL A 730 -16.95 -23.86 7.75
CA VAL A 730 -15.82 -24.68 7.27
C VAL A 730 -14.72 -23.79 6.69
N ASP A 731 -13.52 -24.34 6.60
CA ASP A 731 -12.37 -23.69 5.94
C ASP A 731 -12.57 -23.67 4.41
N PRO A 732 -12.73 -22.51 3.75
CA PRO A 732 -12.94 -22.46 2.30
C PRO A 732 -11.74 -23.00 1.51
N GLY A 733 -10.55 -23.02 2.12
CA GLY A 733 -9.33 -23.58 1.53
C GLY A 733 -9.19 -25.10 1.69
N ASN A 734 -10.01 -25.70 2.56
CA ASN A 734 -10.05 -27.13 2.86
C ASN A 734 -11.43 -27.49 3.47
N PHE A 735 -12.47 -27.63 2.63
CA PHE A 735 -13.88 -27.70 3.08
C PHE A 735 -14.22 -28.92 3.96
N ALA A 736 -13.30 -29.87 4.11
CA ALA A 736 -13.40 -30.98 5.07
C ALA A 736 -13.09 -30.57 6.52
N SER A 737 -12.49 -29.38 6.73
CA SER A 737 -12.17 -28.83 8.05
C SER A 737 -13.30 -27.93 8.56
N ILE A 738 -13.96 -28.35 9.64
CA ILE A 738 -15.04 -27.58 10.28
C ILE A 738 -14.42 -26.59 11.28
N VAL A 739 -14.51 -25.28 10.99
CA VAL A 739 -14.00 -24.22 11.87
C VAL A 739 -14.89 -24.07 13.10
N CYS A 740 -16.21 -23.95 12.93
CA CYS A 740 -17.16 -23.88 14.03
C CYS A 740 -18.55 -24.41 13.67
N ARG A 741 -19.42 -24.57 14.68
CA ARG A 741 -20.85 -24.87 14.51
C ARG A 741 -21.67 -23.78 15.18
N ALA A 742 -22.33 -22.95 14.37
CA ALA A 742 -23.16 -21.86 14.86
C ALA A 742 -24.60 -22.31 15.08
N GLY A 743 -25.31 -21.67 16.02
CA GLY A 743 -26.76 -21.88 16.13
C GLY A 743 -27.50 -21.33 14.90
N ARG A 744 -28.63 -21.92 14.52
CA ARG A 744 -29.59 -21.33 13.56
C ARG A 744 -30.75 -20.72 14.33
N ALA A 745 -30.67 -19.42 14.61
CA ALA A 745 -31.76 -18.65 15.22
C ALA A 745 -32.93 -18.50 14.24
N GLY A 746 -34.16 -18.71 14.71
CA GLY A 746 -35.39 -18.46 13.97
C GLY A 746 -36.16 -17.25 14.49
N ALA A 747 -37.42 -17.12 14.06
CA ALA A 747 -38.31 -16.04 14.51
C ALA A 747 -38.54 -16.05 16.04
N ALA A 748 -38.53 -17.22 16.69
CA ALA A 748 -38.71 -17.33 18.15
C ALA A 748 -37.52 -16.76 18.96
N GLU A 749 -36.30 -16.88 18.43
CA GLU A 749 -35.09 -16.27 19.01
C GLU A 749 -35.05 -14.78 18.70
N ALA A 750 -35.47 -14.39 17.49
CA ALA A 750 -35.57 -12.99 17.08
C ALA A 750 -36.57 -12.19 17.94
N GLU A 751 -37.80 -12.68 18.14
CA GLU A 751 -38.80 -12.06 19.03
C GLU A 751 -38.28 -11.90 20.46
N ARG A 752 -37.64 -12.94 21.00
CA ARG A 752 -37.01 -12.91 22.33
C ARG A 752 -35.91 -11.86 22.42
N ALA A 753 -35.09 -11.74 21.38
CA ALA A 753 -34.03 -10.72 21.31
C ALA A 753 -34.59 -9.30 21.15
N ILE A 754 -35.68 -9.12 20.39
CA ILE A 754 -36.39 -7.85 20.25
C ILE A 754 -36.97 -7.40 21.60
N ALA A 755 -37.64 -8.29 22.34
CA ALA A 755 -38.19 -7.99 23.66
C ALA A 755 -37.08 -7.55 24.65
N VAL A 756 -36.01 -8.34 24.74
CA VAL A 756 -34.84 -8.02 25.59
C VAL A 756 -34.18 -6.69 25.18
N ALA A 757 -34.05 -6.41 23.88
CA ALA A 757 -33.51 -5.15 23.39
C ALA A 757 -34.42 -3.95 23.69
N ALA A 758 -35.75 -4.14 23.68
CA ALA A 758 -36.74 -3.13 24.04
C ALA A 758 -36.71 -2.81 25.54
N ASP A 759 -36.54 -3.81 26.41
CA ASP A 759 -36.42 -3.62 27.85
C ASP A 759 -35.08 -2.97 28.24
N ALA A 760 -33.99 -3.29 27.55
CA ALA A 760 -32.66 -2.71 27.80
C ALA A 760 -32.50 -1.26 27.28
N TRP A 761 -33.16 -0.90 26.17
CA TRP A 761 -32.96 0.39 25.50
C TRP A 761 -33.22 1.64 26.36
N PRO A 762 -34.27 1.72 27.21
CA PRO A 762 -34.53 2.86 28.08
C PRO A 762 -33.38 3.24 29.01
N ALA A 763 -32.60 2.25 29.47
CA ALA A 763 -31.40 2.47 30.27
C ALA A 763 -30.17 2.78 29.40
N TRP A 764 -29.95 2.04 28.31
CA TRP A 764 -28.78 2.23 27.44
C TRP A 764 -28.73 3.63 26.79
N ARG A 765 -29.87 4.14 26.35
CA ARG A 765 -29.96 5.46 25.69
C ARG A 765 -29.58 6.65 26.57
N VAL A 766 -29.60 6.49 27.90
CA VAL A 766 -29.25 7.56 28.87
C VAL A 766 -27.85 7.45 29.46
N VAL A 767 -27.09 6.39 29.13
CA VAL A 767 -25.65 6.29 29.41
C VAL A 767 -24.91 7.43 28.68
N SER A 768 -23.86 7.99 29.28
CA SER A 768 -23.14 9.13 28.67
C SER A 768 -22.43 8.74 27.36
N TRP A 769 -22.21 9.72 26.48
CA TRP A 769 -21.46 9.52 25.24
C TRP A 769 -20.04 9.01 25.50
N GLN A 770 -19.41 9.50 26.57
CA GLN A 770 -18.10 9.10 27.05
C GLN A 770 -18.08 7.65 27.54
N ASP A 771 -19.07 7.24 28.35
CA ASP A 771 -19.15 5.86 28.86
C ASP A 771 -19.38 4.85 27.72
N ARG A 772 -20.24 5.19 26.75
CA ARG A 772 -20.46 4.36 25.55
C ARG A 772 -19.19 4.27 24.69
N ALA A 773 -18.49 5.39 24.47
CA ALA A 773 -17.19 5.40 23.79
C ALA A 773 -16.12 4.59 24.54
N GLY A 774 -16.15 4.61 25.87
CA GLY A 774 -15.27 3.81 26.73
C GLY A 774 -15.42 2.29 26.53
N VAL A 775 -16.61 1.80 26.15
CA VAL A 775 -16.78 0.38 25.74
C VAL A 775 -15.98 0.11 24.45
N LEU A 776 -16.10 0.97 23.44
CA LEU A 776 -15.36 0.82 22.17
C LEU A 776 -13.84 0.89 22.39
N PHE A 777 -13.35 1.83 23.19
CA PHE A 777 -11.90 1.95 23.49
C PHE A 777 -11.35 0.73 24.25
N ARG A 778 -12.16 0.09 25.11
CA ARG A 778 -11.79 -1.18 25.75
C ARG A 778 -11.83 -2.34 24.76
N ALA A 779 -12.82 -2.40 23.86
CA ALA A 779 -12.91 -3.41 22.80
C ALA A 779 -11.70 -3.36 21.85
N ALA A 780 -11.32 -2.15 21.38
CA ALA A 780 -10.10 -1.91 20.61
C ALA A 780 -8.84 -2.47 21.31
N ALA A 781 -8.68 -2.17 22.61
CA ALA A 781 -7.55 -2.68 23.39
C ALA A 781 -7.57 -4.21 23.59
N ILE A 782 -8.76 -4.85 23.63
CA ILE A 782 -8.87 -6.33 23.66
C ILE A 782 -8.50 -6.91 22.30
N MET A 783 -9.00 -6.34 21.19
CA MET A 783 -8.67 -6.74 19.81
C MET A 783 -7.16 -6.68 19.58
N ARG A 784 -6.48 -5.58 19.97
CA ARG A 784 -5.00 -5.46 19.93
C ARG A 784 -4.29 -6.63 20.60
N ARG A 785 -4.72 -7.04 21.80
CA ARG A 785 -4.13 -8.16 22.54
C ARG A 785 -4.40 -9.52 21.91
N ARG A 786 -5.51 -9.66 21.16
CA ARG A 786 -5.92 -10.91 20.49
C ARG A 786 -5.60 -10.95 18.99
N ARG A 787 -5.02 -9.87 18.44
CA ARG A 787 -4.92 -9.59 17.00
C ARG A 787 -4.43 -10.75 16.14
N ALA A 788 -3.32 -11.37 16.50
CA ALA A 788 -2.77 -12.50 15.75
C ALA A 788 -3.69 -13.74 15.76
N ALA A 789 -4.48 -13.95 16.83
CA ALA A 789 -5.45 -15.04 16.92
C ALA A 789 -6.77 -14.74 16.19
N LEU A 790 -7.19 -13.47 16.13
CA LEU A 790 -8.33 -13.03 15.33
C LEU A 790 -8.01 -13.17 13.83
N ALA A 791 -6.89 -12.61 13.38
CA ALA A 791 -6.43 -12.75 12.00
C ALA A 791 -6.18 -14.23 11.62
N ALA A 792 -5.66 -15.04 12.55
CA ALA A 792 -5.52 -16.48 12.31
C ALA A 792 -6.88 -17.20 12.18
N LEU A 793 -7.94 -16.77 12.86
CA LEU A 793 -9.27 -17.34 12.65
C LEU A 793 -9.82 -16.97 11.26
N GLU A 794 -9.67 -15.72 10.82
CA GLU A 794 -10.09 -15.26 9.49
C GLU A 794 -9.35 -15.94 8.33
N VAL A 795 -8.07 -16.28 8.53
CA VAL A 795 -7.26 -17.05 7.56
C VAL A 795 -7.89 -18.38 7.19
N PHE A 796 -8.59 -19.02 8.15
CA PHE A 796 -9.31 -20.27 7.92
C PHE A 796 -10.81 -20.06 7.69
N GLU A 797 -11.53 -19.27 8.48
CA GLU A 797 -12.99 -19.14 8.34
C GLU A 797 -13.43 -18.32 7.13
N ALA A 798 -12.68 -17.28 6.77
CA ALA A 798 -13.02 -16.39 5.66
C ALA A 798 -12.10 -16.57 4.44
N GLY A 799 -11.12 -17.48 4.51
CA GLY A 799 -10.14 -17.71 3.44
C GLY A 799 -9.23 -16.50 3.15
N LYS A 800 -8.98 -15.63 4.14
CA LYS A 800 -8.18 -14.40 3.94
C LYS A 800 -6.67 -14.67 3.96
N PRO A 801 -5.89 -14.26 2.94
CA PRO A 801 -4.43 -14.21 3.04
C PRO A 801 -3.97 -13.46 4.31
N GLN A 802 -2.91 -13.91 4.98
CA GLN A 802 -2.55 -13.43 6.33
C GLN A 802 -2.43 -11.89 6.45
N LYS A 803 -1.92 -11.22 5.40
CA LYS A 803 -1.86 -9.74 5.28
C LYS A 803 -3.24 -9.08 5.32
N GLU A 804 -4.22 -9.68 4.63
CA GLU A 804 -5.58 -9.14 4.50
C GLU A 804 -6.42 -9.41 5.75
N ALA A 805 -6.13 -10.50 6.48
CA ALA A 805 -6.71 -10.78 7.79
C ALA A 805 -6.15 -9.84 8.88
N ASP A 806 -4.84 -9.56 8.90
CA ASP A 806 -4.28 -8.57 9.84
C ASP A 806 -4.83 -7.15 9.59
N ALA A 807 -5.07 -6.79 8.32
CA ALA A 807 -5.72 -5.54 7.94
C ALA A 807 -7.19 -5.45 8.42
N ASP A 808 -7.96 -6.54 8.35
CA ASP A 808 -9.34 -6.59 8.86
C ASP A 808 -9.40 -6.29 10.36
N VAL A 809 -8.51 -6.92 11.14
CA VAL A 809 -8.42 -6.67 12.59
C VAL A 809 -7.97 -5.23 12.88
N CYS A 810 -7.08 -4.64 12.07
CA CYS A 810 -6.73 -3.23 12.19
C CYS A 810 -7.93 -2.31 11.90
N GLU A 811 -8.71 -2.60 10.86
CA GLU A 811 -9.88 -1.80 10.49
C GLU A 811 -11.00 -1.92 11.53
N ALA A 812 -11.18 -3.10 12.16
CA ALA A 812 -12.06 -3.29 13.32
C ALA A 812 -11.63 -2.44 14.53
N ILE A 813 -10.33 -2.42 14.86
CA ILE A 813 -9.76 -1.57 15.91
C ILE A 813 -9.98 -0.08 15.56
N ASP A 814 -9.75 0.30 14.31
CA ASP A 814 -9.95 1.67 13.83
C ASP A 814 -11.39 2.13 13.94
N PHE A 815 -12.38 1.30 13.57
CA PHE A 815 -13.80 1.64 13.76
C PHE A 815 -14.14 1.91 15.24
N CYS A 816 -13.61 1.11 16.16
CA CYS A 816 -13.81 1.32 17.60
C CYS A 816 -13.18 2.66 18.06
N GLU A 817 -11.93 2.92 17.70
CA GLU A 817 -11.21 4.13 18.09
C GLU A 817 -11.78 5.40 17.43
N TYR A 818 -12.22 5.31 16.18
CA TYR A 818 -12.79 6.42 15.42
C TYR A 818 -14.22 6.74 15.88
N TYR A 819 -15.12 5.75 15.91
CA TYR A 819 -16.50 6.00 16.32
C TYR A 819 -16.63 6.32 17.81
N GLY A 820 -15.72 5.86 18.68
CA GLY A 820 -15.66 6.33 20.06
C GLY A 820 -15.39 7.84 20.15
N ARG A 821 -14.44 8.35 19.35
CA ARG A 821 -14.13 9.80 19.28
C ARG A 821 -15.25 10.61 18.64
N GLU A 822 -15.78 10.13 17.51
CA GLU A 822 -16.88 10.80 16.80
C GLU A 822 -18.19 10.79 17.59
N ALA A 823 -18.43 9.79 18.44
CA ALA A 823 -19.55 9.78 19.37
C ALA A 823 -19.42 10.86 20.47
N ILE A 824 -18.21 11.09 20.99
CA ILE A 824 -17.95 12.19 21.93
C ILE A 824 -18.13 13.55 21.23
N ARG A 825 -17.62 13.70 19.99
CA ARG A 825 -17.81 14.91 19.16
C ARG A 825 -19.30 15.17 18.89
N LEU A 826 -20.05 14.16 18.46
CA LEU A 826 -21.49 14.24 18.18
C LEU A 826 -22.30 14.54 19.45
N GLY A 827 -21.89 13.98 20.59
CA GLY A 827 -22.52 14.18 21.89
C GLY A 827 -22.46 15.62 22.41
N ALA A 828 -21.49 16.41 21.95
CA ALA A 828 -21.41 17.85 22.23
C ALA A 828 -22.44 18.70 21.44
N GLY A 829 -23.11 18.11 20.45
CA GLY A 829 -24.07 18.81 19.58
C GLY A 829 -23.37 19.57 18.44
N ALA A 830 -24.03 20.63 17.96
CA ALA A 830 -23.46 21.58 17.00
C ALA A 830 -23.80 23.01 17.43
N PRO A 831 -22.96 24.01 17.12
CA PRO A 831 -23.25 25.41 17.42
C PRO A 831 -24.49 25.87 16.66
N LEU A 832 -25.41 26.53 17.39
CA LEU A 832 -26.58 27.21 16.84
C LEU A 832 -26.45 28.71 17.06
N LEU A 833 -27.19 29.49 16.27
CA LEU A 833 -27.36 30.92 16.53
C LEU A 833 -28.19 31.12 17.81
N GLN A 834 -27.73 32.02 18.66
CA GLN A 834 -28.41 32.41 19.91
C GLN A 834 -29.04 33.79 19.71
N ALA A 835 -30.27 33.97 20.19
CA ALA A 835 -30.93 35.27 20.28
C ALA A 835 -30.88 35.75 21.74
N PRO A 836 -30.71 37.06 22.03
CA PRO A 836 -30.74 37.56 23.40
C PRO A 836 -32.06 37.21 24.10
N GLY A 837 -31.99 36.54 25.26
CA GLY A 837 -33.16 36.02 25.97
C GLY A 837 -33.61 34.61 25.54
N GLU A 838 -32.84 33.92 24.68
CA GLU A 838 -33.09 32.56 24.24
C GLU A 838 -31.83 31.69 24.39
N THR A 839 -32.00 30.37 24.54
CA THR A 839 -30.88 29.42 24.48
C THR A 839 -31.28 28.21 23.63
N ASN A 840 -30.57 28.03 22.52
CA ASN A 840 -30.79 27.03 21.49
C ASN A 840 -29.68 25.98 21.50
N VAL A 841 -30.03 24.73 21.81
CA VAL A 841 -29.09 23.59 21.80
C VAL A 841 -29.56 22.52 20.83
N LEU A 842 -28.73 22.18 19.83
CA LEU A 842 -28.94 20.98 19.02
C LEU A 842 -28.40 19.76 19.77
N ARG A 843 -29.27 18.79 20.05
CA ARG A 843 -28.90 17.50 20.64
C ARG A 843 -29.21 16.37 19.64
N TYR A 844 -28.54 15.25 19.82
CA TYR A 844 -28.80 14.02 19.07
C TYR A 844 -29.29 12.93 20.02
N GLN A 845 -30.29 12.16 19.60
CA GLN A 845 -30.89 11.07 20.37
C GLN A 845 -30.91 9.77 19.54
N PRO A 846 -30.74 8.58 20.15
CA PRO A 846 -30.82 7.31 19.43
C PRO A 846 -32.20 7.06 18.80
N ARG A 847 -32.21 6.26 17.74
CA ARG A 847 -33.40 5.85 16.98
C ARG A 847 -34.20 4.73 17.66
N GLY A 848 -33.54 3.78 18.32
CA GLY A 848 -34.21 2.64 18.96
C GLY A 848 -33.44 1.32 18.85
N ILE A 849 -34.11 0.29 18.33
CA ILE A 849 -33.51 -1.03 18.04
C ILE A 849 -33.01 -1.03 16.59
N ALA A 850 -31.75 -1.39 16.38
CA ALA A 850 -31.11 -1.57 15.10
C ALA A 850 -31.10 -3.03 14.68
N VAL A 851 -31.24 -3.30 13.38
CA VAL A 851 -30.87 -4.59 12.77
C VAL A 851 -29.58 -4.39 12.00
N VAL A 852 -28.57 -5.22 12.29
CA VAL A 852 -27.27 -5.20 11.60
C VAL A 852 -27.11 -6.52 10.85
N ILE A 853 -26.97 -6.45 9.53
CA ILE A 853 -26.76 -7.59 8.63
C ILE A 853 -25.44 -7.37 7.89
N ALA A 854 -24.43 -8.15 8.23
CA ALA A 854 -23.05 -7.89 7.81
C ALA A 854 -22.47 -9.02 6.92
N PRO A 855 -21.51 -8.72 6.03
CA PRO A 855 -20.96 -9.67 5.05
C PRO A 855 -19.82 -10.53 5.63
N TRP A 856 -19.50 -11.62 4.94
CA TRP A 856 -18.39 -12.53 5.25
C TRP A 856 -17.01 -12.02 4.80
N ASN A 857 -16.96 -11.09 3.84
CA ASN A 857 -15.71 -10.75 3.14
C ASN A 857 -14.82 -9.75 3.90
N PHE A 858 -15.36 -9.10 4.92
CA PHE A 858 -14.62 -8.35 5.95
C PHE A 858 -15.22 -8.74 7.31
N PRO A 859 -14.94 -9.96 7.80
CA PRO A 859 -15.74 -10.67 8.79
C PRO A 859 -15.60 -10.14 10.23
N LEU A 860 -14.62 -9.29 10.50
CA LEU A 860 -14.51 -8.56 11.76
C LEU A 860 -14.70 -7.06 11.54
N ALA A 861 -14.05 -6.45 10.55
CA ALA A 861 -14.04 -5.01 10.30
C ALA A 861 -15.44 -4.43 10.07
N ILE A 862 -16.15 -4.89 9.04
CA ILE A 862 -17.47 -4.34 8.69
C ILE A 862 -18.51 -4.60 9.80
N PRO A 863 -18.64 -5.83 10.36
CA PRO A 863 -19.47 -6.07 11.54
C PRO A 863 -19.12 -5.16 12.72
N THR A 864 -17.84 -4.97 13.02
CA THR A 864 -17.40 -4.07 14.09
C THR A 864 -17.85 -2.64 13.81
N GLY A 865 -17.63 -2.14 12.59
CA GLY A 865 -18.06 -0.81 12.18
C GLY A 865 -19.56 -0.59 12.32
N MET A 866 -20.39 -1.52 11.87
CA MET A 866 -21.85 -1.43 11.98
C MET A 866 -22.34 -1.51 13.42
N VAL A 867 -21.93 -2.55 14.16
CA VAL A 867 -22.40 -2.84 15.51
C VAL A 867 -21.95 -1.74 16.46
N THR A 868 -20.69 -1.33 16.42
CA THR A 868 -20.17 -0.31 17.34
C THR A 868 -20.74 1.08 17.06
N ALA A 869 -20.94 1.46 15.79
CA ALA A 869 -21.58 2.73 15.44
C ALA A 869 -23.03 2.83 15.96
N ALA A 870 -23.81 1.75 15.85
CA ALA A 870 -25.17 1.69 16.37
C ALA A 870 -25.19 1.71 17.91
N LEU A 871 -24.35 0.91 18.57
CA LEU A 871 -24.25 0.88 20.03
C LEU A 871 -23.80 2.22 20.61
N VAL A 872 -22.74 2.84 20.08
CA VAL A 872 -22.16 4.08 20.63
C VAL A 872 -23.07 5.29 20.47
N THR A 873 -23.98 5.26 19.49
CA THR A 873 -25.06 6.26 19.33
C THR A 873 -26.24 6.06 20.27
N GLY A 874 -26.24 5.00 21.09
CA GLY A 874 -27.25 4.72 22.13
C GLY A 874 -28.39 3.81 21.67
N ASN A 875 -28.22 3.08 20.57
CA ASN A 875 -29.19 2.11 20.07
C ASN A 875 -28.87 0.70 20.61
N CYS A 876 -29.89 -0.16 20.72
CA CYS A 876 -29.68 -1.60 20.92
C CYS A 876 -29.52 -2.28 19.55
N VAL A 877 -28.83 -3.42 19.46
CA VAL A 877 -28.46 -4.07 18.19
C VAL A 877 -28.87 -5.54 18.15
N LEU A 878 -29.54 -5.90 17.06
CA LEU A 878 -29.81 -7.28 16.65
C LEU A 878 -28.87 -7.61 15.49
N PHE A 879 -27.81 -8.39 15.75
CA PHE A 879 -26.73 -8.66 14.80
C PHE A 879 -26.90 -10.04 14.14
N LYS A 880 -27.20 -10.06 12.84
CA LYS A 880 -27.10 -11.24 11.98
C LYS A 880 -25.74 -11.22 11.25
N PRO A 881 -24.81 -12.14 11.53
CA PRO A 881 -23.62 -12.33 10.71
C PRO A 881 -23.97 -13.00 9.38
N ALA A 882 -23.03 -12.99 8.43
CA ALA A 882 -23.03 -13.91 7.31
C ALA A 882 -22.89 -15.37 7.80
N GLU A 883 -23.50 -16.28 7.05
CA GLU A 883 -23.60 -17.71 7.31
C GLU A 883 -22.23 -18.41 7.28
N GLN A 884 -21.31 -17.88 6.47
CA GLN A 884 -19.97 -18.42 6.25
C GLN A 884 -18.97 -18.09 7.38
N THR A 885 -19.15 -16.97 8.09
CA THR A 885 -18.16 -16.48 9.10
C THR A 885 -18.75 -16.19 10.51
N PRO A 886 -19.59 -17.07 11.09
CA PRO A 886 -20.18 -16.84 12.40
C PRO A 886 -19.17 -16.96 13.57
N GLY A 887 -18.04 -17.66 13.39
CA GLY A 887 -17.01 -17.81 14.41
C GLY A 887 -16.28 -16.50 14.72
N VAL A 888 -15.79 -15.79 13.70
CA VAL A 888 -15.20 -14.44 13.82
C VAL A 888 -16.24 -13.46 14.39
N ALA A 889 -17.49 -13.53 13.90
CA ALA A 889 -18.57 -12.67 14.38
C ALA A 889 -18.91 -12.90 15.86
N LEU A 890 -18.82 -14.14 16.36
CA LEU A 890 -18.93 -14.41 17.80
C LEU A 890 -17.81 -13.73 18.60
N ARG A 891 -16.57 -13.71 18.09
CA ARG A 891 -15.44 -13.06 18.78
C ARG A 891 -15.66 -11.56 18.97
N LEU A 892 -16.32 -10.87 18.03
CA LEU A 892 -16.75 -9.48 18.22
C LEU A 892 -17.71 -9.35 19.41
N VAL A 893 -18.71 -10.23 19.50
CA VAL A 893 -19.72 -10.22 20.57
C VAL A 893 -19.09 -10.50 21.94
N GLU A 894 -18.23 -11.52 22.03
CA GLU A 894 -17.43 -11.82 23.23
C GLU A 894 -16.57 -10.62 23.67
N ILE A 895 -15.88 -9.97 22.72
CA ILE A 895 -15.02 -8.82 22.98
C ILE A 895 -15.81 -7.61 23.48
N LEU A 896 -17.01 -7.35 22.93
CA LEU A 896 -17.87 -6.26 23.38
C LEU A 896 -18.43 -6.51 24.79
N LEU A 897 -18.83 -7.74 25.10
CA LEU A 897 -19.26 -8.12 26.44
C LEU A 897 -18.09 -8.03 27.45
N GLU A 898 -16.88 -8.49 27.10
CA GLU A 898 -15.67 -8.32 27.91
C GLU A 898 -15.28 -6.84 28.10
N ALA A 899 -15.55 -5.99 27.10
CA ALA A 899 -15.39 -4.54 27.21
C ALA A 899 -16.43 -3.86 28.12
N GLY A 900 -17.36 -4.62 28.71
CA GLY A 900 -18.39 -4.12 29.61
C GLY A 900 -19.60 -3.51 28.91
N LEU A 901 -19.94 -4.00 27.71
CA LEU A 901 -21.24 -3.69 27.10
C LEU A 901 -22.38 -4.29 27.95
N PRO A 902 -23.43 -3.53 28.31
CA PRO A 902 -24.50 -4.06 29.16
C PRO A 902 -25.28 -5.19 28.47
N PRO A 903 -25.67 -6.26 29.20
CA PRO A 903 -26.57 -7.29 28.72
C PRO A 903 -27.85 -6.73 28.08
N GLY A 904 -28.35 -7.45 27.07
CA GLY A 904 -29.55 -7.08 26.32
C GLY A 904 -29.39 -5.95 25.30
N THR A 905 -28.32 -5.15 25.36
CA THR A 905 -28.06 -4.10 24.35
C THR A 905 -27.55 -4.63 23.01
N LEU A 906 -26.99 -5.84 23.00
CA LEU A 906 -26.58 -6.58 21.79
C LEU A 906 -27.10 -8.02 21.86
N ALA A 907 -27.73 -8.47 20.78
CA ALA A 907 -28.05 -9.86 20.54
C ALA A 907 -27.33 -10.37 19.28
N PHE A 908 -26.81 -11.59 19.34
CA PHE A 908 -26.15 -12.28 18.24
C PHE A 908 -27.07 -13.38 17.71
N LEU A 909 -27.50 -13.24 16.46
CA LEU A 909 -28.51 -14.08 15.82
C LEU A 909 -27.94 -14.67 14.51
N PRO A 910 -27.01 -15.64 14.58
CA PRO A 910 -26.62 -16.44 13.42
C PRO A 910 -27.84 -17.21 12.89
N GLY A 911 -28.08 -17.14 11.58
CA GLY A 911 -29.29 -17.67 10.94
C GLY A 911 -29.41 -17.23 9.48
N ILE A 912 -30.27 -17.91 8.72
CA ILE A 912 -30.39 -17.79 7.26
C ILE A 912 -31.01 -16.44 6.87
N GLY A 913 -30.37 -15.72 5.93
CA GLY A 913 -30.72 -14.36 5.53
C GLY A 913 -32.14 -14.20 4.98
N GLU A 914 -32.59 -15.14 4.15
CA GLU A 914 -33.92 -15.14 3.50
C GLU A 914 -35.06 -15.23 4.52
N GLU A 915 -34.82 -15.92 5.64
CA GLU A 915 -35.81 -16.17 6.70
C GLU A 915 -35.69 -15.12 7.81
N LEU A 916 -34.56 -15.14 8.52
CA LEU A 916 -34.29 -14.34 9.71
C LEU A 916 -34.05 -12.87 9.36
N GLY A 917 -33.29 -12.61 8.28
CA GLY A 917 -33.02 -11.25 7.82
C GLY A 917 -34.29 -10.53 7.37
N ALA A 918 -35.14 -11.19 6.58
CA ALA A 918 -36.43 -10.65 6.16
C ALA A 918 -37.36 -10.38 7.35
N PHE A 919 -37.47 -11.33 8.30
CA PHE A 919 -38.26 -11.16 9.51
C PHE A 919 -37.81 -9.95 10.34
N LEU A 920 -36.51 -9.83 10.62
CA LEU A 920 -35.93 -8.74 11.39
C LEU A 920 -36.14 -7.38 10.71
N VAL A 921 -35.93 -7.28 9.39
CA VAL A 921 -36.12 -6.04 8.63
C VAL A 921 -37.57 -5.56 8.66
N GLU A 922 -38.53 -6.48 8.64
CA GLU A 922 -39.96 -6.13 8.62
C GLU A 922 -40.57 -5.85 9.99
N HIS A 923 -40.02 -6.40 11.09
CA HIS A 923 -40.60 -6.28 12.44
C HIS A 923 -40.88 -4.81 12.88
N PRO A 924 -42.06 -4.47 13.44
CA PRO A 924 -42.47 -3.09 13.72
C PRO A 924 -41.62 -2.34 14.77
N ALA A 925 -40.94 -3.05 15.68
CA ALA A 925 -40.09 -2.41 16.70
C ALA A 925 -38.71 -1.95 16.20
N VAL A 926 -38.28 -2.42 15.01
CA VAL A 926 -36.96 -2.08 14.45
C VAL A 926 -36.99 -0.67 13.89
N ALA A 927 -36.06 0.18 14.33
CA ALA A 927 -35.99 1.60 14.00
C ALA A 927 -35.11 1.90 12.77
N PHE A 928 -34.09 1.09 12.52
CA PHE A 928 -33.27 1.17 11.31
C PHE A 928 -32.54 -0.15 11.02
N VAL A 929 -32.09 -0.29 9.77
CA VAL A 929 -31.27 -1.40 9.30
C VAL A 929 -29.91 -0.87 8.85
N VAL A 930 -28.83 -1.55 9.22
CA VAL A 930 -27.49 -1.36 8.67
C VAL A 930 -27.11 -2.64 7.91
N PHE A 931 -26.75 -2.50 6.64
CA PHE A 931 -26.51 -3.60 5.72
C PHE A 931 -25.25 -3.37 4.86
N THR A 932 -24.49 -4.44 4.63
CA THR A 932 -23.55 -4.52 3.52
C THR A 932 -23.59 -5.91 2.91
N GLY A 933 -23.68 -5.98 1.58
CA GLY A 933 -23.79 -7.23 0.83
C GLY A 933 -24.14 -6.97 -0.63
N SER A 934 -24.86 -7.90 -1.27
CA SER A 934 -25.26 -7.75 -2.67
C SER A 934 -26.28 -6.63 -2.89
N ARG A 935 -26.27 -6.08 -4.11
CA ARG A 935 -27.23 -5.09 -4.59
C ARG A 935 -28.67 -5.57 -4.47
N GLU A 936 -28.91 -6.83 -4.80
CA GLU A 936 -30.23 -7.48 -4.84
C GLU A 936 -30.85 -7.54 -3.43
N VAL A 937 -30.06 -7.94 -2.44
CA VAL A 937 -30.49 -7.98 -1.04
C VAL A 937 -30.64 -6.57 -0.47
N GLY A 938 -29.72 -5.65 -0.77
CA GLY A 938 -29.81 -4.26 -0.34
C GLY A 938 -31.09 -3.56 -0.83
N LEU A 939 -31.43 -3.71 -2.11
CA LEU A 939 -32.67 -3.17 -2.68
C LEU A 939 -33.94 -3.84 -2.10
N SER A 940 -33.90 -5.16 -1.83
CA SER A 940 -34.97 -5.89 -1.12
C SER A 940 -35.20 -5.33 0.30
N ILE A 941 -34.12 -5.05 1.04
CA ILE A 941 -34.18 -4.44 2.38
C ILE A 941 -34.76 -3.04 2.32
N VAL A 942 -34.32 -2.19 1.37
CA VAL A 942 -34.88 -0.83 1.18
C VAL A 942 -36.38 -0.89 0.88
N ALA A 943 -36.82 -1.77 -0.02
CA ALA A 943 -38.23 -1.93 -0.37
C ALA A 943 -39.09 -2.42 0.81
N ARG A 944 -38.61 -3.37 1.61
CA ARG A 944 -39.32 -3.90 2.79
C ARG A 944 -39.38 -2.88 3.93
N ALA A 945 -38.28 -2.18 4.21
CA ALA A 945 -38.19 -1.19 5.27
C ALA A 945 -39.08 0.05 5.02
N ALA A 946 -39.34 0.39 3.75
CA ALA A 946 -40.24 1.47 3.37
C ALA A 946 -41.71 1.21 3.74
N VAL A 947 -42.11 -0.04 4.02
CA VAL A 947 -43.51 -0.38 4.36
C VAL A 947 -43.72 -0.37 5.86
N THR A 948 -44.42 0.64 6.37
CA THR A 948 -44.85 0.72 7.77
C THR A 948 -45.73 -0.48 8.14
N ARG A 949 -45.39 -1.17 9.24
CA ARG A 949 -46.18 -2.30 9.79
C ARG A 949 -47.10 -1.84 10.94
N PRO A 950 -48.20 -2.57 11.23
CA PRO A 950 -49.04 -2.29 12.41
C PRO A 950 -48.20 -2.22 13.70
N GLY A 951 -48.48 -1.25 14.56
CA GLY A 951 -47.74 -1.01 15.80
C GLY A 951 -46.42 -0.25 15.67
N GLN A 952 -45.86 -0.10 14.47
CA GLN A 952 -44.67 0.72 14.20
C GLN A 952 -44.98 2.22 14.44
N ARG A 953 -44.05 2.97 15.05
CA ARG A 953 -44.25 4.36 15.48
C ARG A 953 -43.28 5.36 14.83
N HIS A 954 -42.58 4.93 13.80
CA HIS A 954 -41.41 5.60 13.21
C HIS A 954 -41.23 5.17 11.76
N VAL A 955 -40.54 5.97 10.96
CA VAL A 955 -40.08 5.55 9.62
C VAL A 955 -38.73 4.85 9.78
N LYS A 956 -38.57 3.68 9.15
CA LYS A 956 -37.30 2.94 9.19
C LYS A 956 -36.27 3.63 8.28
N ARG A 957 -35.07 3.88 8.81
CA ARG A 957 -33.90 4.23 7.98
C ARG A 957 -33.18 2.97 7.54
N VAL A 958 -32.63 2.98 6.32
CA VAL A 958 -31.71 1.94 5.85
C VAL A 958 -30.37 2.59 5.51
N ILE A 959 -29.30 2.04 6.09
CA ILE A 959 -27.93 2.34 5.72
C ILE A 959 -27.43 1.11 4.97
N ALA A 960 -27.35 1.19 3.66
CA ALA A 960 -26.92 0.08 2.80
C ALA A 960 -25.70 0.49 1.96
N GLU A 961 -24.59 -0.21 2.16
CA GLU A 961 -23.51 -0.29 1.17
C GLU A 961 -23.71 -1.57 0.34
N MET A 962 -23.44 -1.50 -0.96
CA MET A 962 -23.71 -2.56 -1.92
C MET A 962 -22.49 -2.78 -2.82
N GLY A 963 -22.65 -3.62 -3.84
CA GLY A 963 -21.60 -4.02 -4.77
C GLY A 963 -20.97 -2.91 -5.62
N GLY A 964 -19.92 -3.27 -6.36
CA GLY A 964 -19.22 -2.39 -7.28
C GLY A 964 -18.81 -3.08 -8.59
N LYS A 965 -18.77 -2.30 -9.67
CA LYS A 965 -18.16 -2.71 -10.95
C LYS A 965 -17.00 -1.77 -11.30
N ASN A 966 -16.04 -1.73 -10.38
CA ASN A 966 -15.05 -0.67 -10.30
C ASN A 966 -14.03 -0.74 -11.44
N ALA A 967 -13.64 0.43 -11.94
CA ALA A 967 -12.71 0.59 -13.05
C ALA A 967 -11.42 1.29 -12.64
N ILE A 968 -10.30 0.89 -13.24
CA ILE A 968 -9.04 1.64 -13.25
C ILE A 968 -8.80 2.13 -14.68
N VAL A 969 -8.77 3.45 -14.88
CA VAL A 969 -8.29 4.06 -16.12
C VAL A 969 -6.76 4.12 -16.07
N VAL A 970 -6.09 3.68 -17.14
CA VAL A 970 -4.64 3.77 -17.32
C VAL A 970 -4.38 4.68 -18.51
N ASP A 971 -4.00 5.91 -18.20
CA ASP A 971 -3.76 6.98 -19.17
C ASP A 971 -2.51 6.70 -20.02
N THR A 972 -2.45 7.38 -21.15
CA THR A 972 -1.37 7.38 -22.13
C THR A 972 0.03 7.62 -21.55
N ASP A 973 0.13 8.31 -20.41
CA ASP A 973 1.36 8.77 -19.75
C ASP A 973 1.67 8.01 -18.43
N ALA A 974 0.86 6.99 -18.10
CA ALA A 974 0.95 6.29 -16.82
C ALA A 974 2.34 5.66 -16.56
N ASP A 975 2.68 5.50 -15.29
CA ASP A 975 3.84 4.69 -14.88
C ASP A 975 3.39 3.23 -14.69
N LEU A 976 3.82 2.33 -15.59
CA LEU A 976 3.45 0.93 -15.55
C LEU A 976 4.13 0.13 -14.41
N ASP A 977 5.28 0.59 -13.88
CA ASP A 977 5.92 0.01 -12.69
C ASP A 977 5.07 0.20 -11.42
N GLN A 978 4.18 1.20 -11.45
CA GLN A 978 3.17 1.47 -10.42
C GLN A 978 1.80 0.89 -10.80
N ALA A 979 1.34 1.07 -12.04
CA ALA A 979 0.02 0.67 -12.48
C ALA A 979 -0.17 -0.85 -12.48
N VAL A 980 0.73 -1.63 -13.06
CA VAL A 980 0.56 -3.09 -13.18
C VAL A 980 0.45 -3.76 -11.80
N PRO A 981 1.37 -3.55 -10.83
CA PRO A 981 1.24 -4.15 -9.50
C PRO A 981 0.00 -3.68 -8.74
N ALA A 982 -0.42 -2.42 -8.92
CA ALA A 982 -1.60 -1.89 -8.27
C ALA A 982 -2.92 -2.42 -8.85
N ILE A 983 -2.97 -2.68 -10.16
CA ILE A 983 -4.10 -3.35 -10.83
C ILE A 983 -4.17 -4.81 -10.35
N VAL A 984 -3.04 -5.52 -10.37
CA VAL A 984 -2.93 -6.91 -9.89
C VAL A 984 -3.46 -7.03 -8.45
N ALA A 985 -2.99 -6.20 -7.53
CA ALA A 985 -3.45 -6.19 -6.14
C ALA A 985 -4.93 -5.75 -6.00
N SER A 986 -5.40 -4.84 -6.85
CA SER A 986 -6.80 -4.40 -6.83
C SER A 986 -7.77 -5.47 -7.35
N ALA A 987 -7.35 -6.31 -8.30
CA ALA A 987 -8.19 -7.32 -8.94
C ALA A 987 -8.12 -8.71 -8.24
N PHE A 988 -6.95 -9.10 -7.71
CA PHE A 988 -6.68 -10.48 -7.32
C PHE A 988 -6.33 -10.70 -5.83
N ASP A 989 -5.95 -9.68 -5.05
CA ASP A 989 -5.75 -9.85 -3.59
C ASP A 989 -7.07 -10.33 -2.95
N TYR A 990 -7.00 -11.40 -2.16
CA TYR A 990 -8.18 -12.09 -1.59
C TYR A 990 -9.16 -12.59 -2.67
N ALA A 991 -8.61 -13.04 -3.81
CA ALA A 991 -9.35 -13.57 -4.96
C ALA A 991 -10.43 -12.60 -5.50
N GLY A 992 -10.21 -11.28 -5.40
CA GLY A 992 -11.16 -10.26 -5.88
C GLY A 992 -12.45 -10.15 -5.05
N GLN A 993 -12.52 -10.78 -3.87
CA GLN A 993 -13.71 -10.80 -2.99
C GLN A 993 -13.85 -9.51 -2.17
N LYS A 994 -13.73 -8.36 -2.83
CA LYS A 994 -13.85 -7.02 -2.24
C LYS A 994 -14.84 -6.24 -3.09
N CYS A 995 -15.83 -5.59 -2.48
CA CYS A 995 -16.72 -4.66 -3.19
C CYS A 995 -15.95 -3.50 -3.87
N SER A 996 -14.74 -3.20 -3.37
CA SER A 996 -13.78 -2.24 -3.94
C SER A 996 -12.83 -2.81 -5.00
N ALA A 997 -12.90 -4.12 -5.34
CA ALA A 997 -11.97 -4.76 -6.27
C ALA A 997 -12.06 -4.18 -7.70
N ALA A 998 -10.93 -4.12 -8.40
CA ALA A 998 -10.88 -3.74 -9.80
C ALA A 998 -11.40 -4.88 -10.67
N ALA A 999 -12.60 -4.70 -11.22
CA ALA A 999 -13.23 -5.65 -12.15
C ALA A 999 -13.05 -5.23 -13.62
N ARG A 1000 -12.64 -3.98 -13.85
CA ARG A 1000 -12.44 -3.37 -15.17
C ARG A 1000 -11.13 -2.58 -15.22
N VAL A 1001 -10.41 -2.65 -16.33
CA VAL A 1001 -9.31 -1.73 -16.68
C VAL A 1001 -9.57 -1.14 -18.06
N ILE A 1002 -9.30 0.16 -18.20
CA ILE A 1002 -9.50 0.93 -19.43
C ILE A 1002 -8.16 1.56 -19.79
N ALA A 1003 -7.52 1.05 -20.85
CA ALA A 1003 -6.21 1.53 -21.28
C ALA A 1003 -6.36 2.58 -22.38
N VAL A 1004 -5.75 3.76 -22.23
CA VAL A 1004 -5.92 4.89 -23.15
C VAL A 1004 -4.85 4.86 -24.24
N GLY A 1005 -5.29 4.72 -25.49
CA GLY A 1005 -4.45 4.79 -26.68
C GLY A 1005 -3.36 3.70 -26.72
N PRO A 1006 -2.14 4.03 -27.20
CA PRO A 1006 -1.08 3.05 -27.43
C PRO A 1006 -0.53 2.30 -26.20
N ILE A 1007 -0.86 2.70 -24.96
CA ILE A 1007 -0.34 2.02 -23.75
C ILE A 1007 -0.95 0.62 -23.54
N HIS A 1008 -2.05 0.31 -24.24
CA HIS A 1008 -2.82 -0.92 -24.15
C HIS A 1008 -1.99 -2.20 -24.31
N GLU A 1009 -1.11 -2.28 -25.30
CA GLU A 1009 -0.34 -3.51 -25.61
C GLU A 1009 0.69 -3.82 -24.52
N GLU A 1010 1.53 -2.84 -24.14
CA GLU A 1010 2.53 -3.02 -23.08
C GLU A 1010 1.88 -3.28 -21.70
N LEU A 1011 0.76 -2.58 -21.41
CA LEU A 1011 -0.01 -2.82 -20.20
C LEU A 1011 -0.51 -4.27 -20.13
N ILE A 1012 -1.06 -4.81 -21.23
CA ILE A 1012 -1.58 -6.19 -21.27
C ILE A 1012 -0.47 -7.20 -21.07
N ASP A 1013 0.64 -7.11 -21.82
CA ASP A 1013 1.76 -8.07 -21.70
C ASP A 1013 2.31 -8.13 -20.27
N ARG A 1014 2.54 -6.97 -19.64
CA ARG A 1014 3.07 -6.88 -18.28
C ARG A 1014 2.02 -7.29 -17.24
N LEU A 1015 0.75 -6.94 -17.41
CA LEU A 1015 -0.35 -7.31 -16.51
C LEU A 1015 -0.67 -8.80 -16.56
N VAL A 1016 -0.79 -9.38 -17.75
CA VAL A 1016 -1.02 -10.82 -17.94
C VAL A 1016 0.17 -11.60 -17.40
N GLY A 1017 1.40 -11.19 -17.71
CA GLY A 1017 2.61 -11.83 -17.18
C GLY A 1017 2.72 -11.77 -15.65
N ALA A 1018 2.26 -10.68 -15.02
CA ALA A 1018 2.26 -10.53 -13.55
C ALA A 1018 1.12 -11.32 -12.89
N ALA A 1019 -0.08 -11.33 -13.47
CA ALA A 1019 -1.20 -12.15 -13.00
C ALA A 1019 -0.92 -13.66 -13.18
N ALA A 1020 -0.21 -14.04 -14.24
CA ALA A 1020 0.13 -15.43 -14.56
C ALA A 1020 1.13 -16.06 -13.58
N ILE A 1021 1.83 -15.29 -12.75
CA ILE A 1021 2.78 -15.80 -11.74
C ILE A 1021 2.26 -15.73 -10.29
N LEU A 1022 1.03 -15.26 -10.06
CA LEU A 1022 0.48 -15.14 -8.70
C LEU A 1022 0.44 -16.50 -7.99
N PRO A 1023 0.89 -16.58 -6.72
CA PRO A 1023 0.69 -17.76 -5.89
C PRO A 1023 -0.78 -17.94 -5.51
N VAL A 1024 -1.44 -18.89 -6.18
CA VAL A 1024 -2.75 -19.43 -5.81
C VAL A 1024 -2.53 -20.53 -4.78
N GLY A 1025 -3.19 -20.48 -3.63
CA GLY A 1025 -2.94 -21.45 -2.57
C GLY A 1025 -3.80 -21.26 -1.32
N HIS A 1026 -3.62 -22.13 -0.33
CA HIS A 1026 -4.31 -22.04 0.96
C HIS A 1026 -3.74 -20.87 1.79
N PRO A 1027 -4.57 -19.90 2.22
CA PRO A 1027 -4.15 -18.70 2.95
C PRO A 1027 -3.28 -18.86 4.20
N ARG A 1028 -3.20 -20.09 4.75
CA ARG A 1028 -2.27 -20.42 5.83
C ARG A 1028 -0.80 -20.26 5.40
N GLU A 1029 -0.49 -20.37 4.11
CA GLU A 1029 0.87 -20.22 3.58
C GLU A 1029 1.17 -18.73 3.36
N LEU A 1030 2.26 -18.21 3.94
CA LEU A 1030 2.58 -16.78 3.97
C LEU A 1030 2.67 -16.10 2.59
N GLY A 1031 2.98 -16.85 1.54
CA GLY A 1031 3.16 -16.35 0.17
C GLY A 1031 1.89 -16.34 -0.69
N THR A 1032 0.76 -16.86 -0.20
CA THR A 1032 -0.50 -16.89 -0.96
C THR A 1032 -1.01 -15.48 -1.23
N ALA A 1033 -1.18 -15.13 -2.50
CA ALA A 1033 -1.85 -13.91 -2.93
C ALA A 1033 -3.33 -14.15 -3.24
N VAL A 1034 -3.62 -15.25 -3.93
CA VAL A 1034 -4.99 -15.66 -4.33
C VAL A 1034 -5.41 -16.85 -3.48
N GLY A 1035 -6.32 -16.58 -2.54
CA GLY A 1035 -6.95 -17.59 -1.70
C GLY A 1035 -8.11 -18.32 -2.39
N PRO A 1036 -8.87 -19.14 -1.64
CA PRO A 1036 -10.14 -19.68 -2.11
C PRO A 1036 -11.23 -18.61 -2.22
N LEU A 1037 -12.28 -18.93 -2.96
CA LEU A 1037 -13.59 -18.28 -2.82
C LEU A 1037 -14.28 -18.81 -1.56
N ILE A 1038 -15.20 -18.02 -0.98
CA ILE A 1038 -15.79 -18.32 0.34
C ILE A 1038 -16.61 -19.63 0.40
N ASP A 1039 -17.31 -19.98 -0.68
CA ASP A 1039 -18.24 -21.12 -0.74
C ASP A 1039 -18.39 -21.71 -2.16
N ALA A 1040 -19.13 -22.80 -2.26
CA ALA A 1040 -19.43 -23.48 -3.51
C ALA A 1040 -20.18 -22.58 -4.51
N ASP A 1041 -21.19 -21.83 -4.05
CA ASP A 1041 -22.02 -20.96 -4.87
C ASP A 1041 -21.20 -19.82 -5.50
N ALA A 1042 -20.24 -19.26 -4.76
CA ALA A 1042 -19.26 -18.31 -5.29
C ALA A 1042 -18.35 -18.96 -6.34
N CYS A 1043 -17.87 -20.19 -6.10
CA CYS A 1043 -17.06 -20.93 -7.07
C CYS A 1043 -17.82 -21.22 -8.36
N GLU A 1044 -19.07 -21.70 -8.28
CA GLU A 1044 -19.91 -21.90 -9.46
C GLU A 1044 -20.24 -20.59 -10.18
N ARG A 1045 -20.53 -19.50 -9.45
CA ARG A 1045 -20.78 -18.17 -10.03
C ARG A 1045 -19.59 -17.71 -10.84
N VAL A 1046 -18.38 -17.81 -10.28
CA VAL A 1046 -17.14 -17.46 -10.99
C VAL A 1046 -16.92 -18.39 -12.19
N GLY A 1047 -17.12 -19.70 -12.05
CA GLY A 1047 -17.05 -20.66 -13.15
C GLY A 1047 -17.96 -20.29 -14.33
N ARG A 1048 -19.24 -19.97 -14.06
CA ARG A 1048 -20.20 -19.50 -15.08
C ARG A 1048 -19.73 -18.22 -15.78
N TYR A 1049 -19.11 -17.28 -15.04
CA TYR A 1049 -18.56 -16.05 -15.64
C TYR A 1049 -17.27 -16.29 -16.45
N ARG A 1050 -16.43 -17.26 -16.07
CA ARG A 1050 -15.24 -17.66 -16.87
C ARG A 1050 -15.64 -18.28 -18.21
N GLU A 1051 -16.69 -19.10 -18.24
CA GLU A 1051 -17.25 -19.61 -19.48
C GLU A 1051 -17.91 -18.52 -20.33
N LEU A 1052 -18.68 -17.61 -19.71
CA LEU A 1052 -19.30 -16.48 -20.41
C LEU A 1052 -18.24 -15.53 -21.03
N ALA A 1053 -17.12 -15.31 -20.34
CA ALA A 1053 -16.02 -14.49 -20.85
C ALA A 1053 -15.43 -15.02 -22.17
N ARG A 1054 -15.48 -16.34 -22.43
CA ARG A 1054 -15.08 -16.93 -23.72
C ARG A 1054 -16.03 -16.61 -24.88
N GLY A 1055 -17.26 -16.20 -24.58
CA GLY A 1055 -18.25 -15.73 -25.56
C GLY A 1055 -18.33 -14.22 -25.72
N GLU A 1056 -17.92 -13.46 -24.68
CA GLU A 1056 -17.93 -11.99 -24.68
C GLU A 1056 -16.58 -11.35 -25.06
N GLY A 1057 -15.46 -12.10 -25.06
CA GLY A 1057 -14.16 -11.61 -25.48
C GLY A 1057 -13.03 -12.65 -25.52
N GLU A 1058 -11.79 -12.18 -25.63
CA GLU A 1058 -10.59 -13.01 -25.70
C GLU A 1058 -10.02 -13.27 -24.30
N VAL A 1059 -10.06 -14.51 -23.83
CA VAL A 1059 -9.51 -14.91 -22.52
C VAL A 1059 -8.00 -15.13 -22.62
N VAL A 1060 -7.23 -14.05 -22.46
CA VAL A 1060 -5.75 -14.04 -22.53
C VAL A 1060 -5.06 -14.62 -21.30
N LEU A 1061 -5.76 -14.77 -20.17
CA LEU A 1061 -5.29 -15.59 -19.04
C LEU A 1061 -6.43 -16.40 -18.43
N ALA A 1062 -6.17 -17.67 -18.17
CA ALA A 1062 -6.98 -18.54 -17.33
C ALA A 1062 -6.04 -19.46 -16.52
N ARG A 1063 -5.85 -19.16 -15.22
CA ARG A 1063 -5.13 -20.04 -14.30
C ARG A 1063 -6.08 -21.14 -13.78
N ASP A 1064 -5.88 -22.38 -14.23
CA ASP A 1064 -6.65 -23.56 -13.82
C ASP A 1064 -5.86 -24.53 -12.90
N ASP A 1065 -4.58 -24.27 -12.67
CA ASP A 1065 -3.70 -24.99 -11.74
C ASP A 1065 -3.93 -24.54 -10.29
N VAL A 1066 -5.15 -24.81 -9.80
CA VAL A 1066 -5.60 -24.48 -8.45
C VAL A 1066 -5.50 -25.69 -7.50
N PRO A 1067 -5.39 -25.48 -6.17
CA PRO A 1067 -5.39 -26.58 -5.20
C PRO A 1067 -6.72 -27.36 -5.19
N ALA A 1068 -6.65 -28.66 -4.95
CA ALA A 1068 -7.83 -29.49 -4.70
C ALA A 1068 -8.29 -29.42 -3.23
N GLY A 1069 -9.58 -29.66 -2.97
CA GLY A 1069 -10.14 -29.76 -1.61
C GLY A 1069 -10.65 -28.45 -1.00
N GLY A 1070 -10.56 -27.33 -1.72
CA GLY A 1070 -11.18 -26.04 -1.36
C GLY A 1070 -11.81 -25.38 -2.59
N TRP A 1071 -12.50 -24.26 -2.40
CA TRP A 1071 -13.28 -23.58 -3.45
C TRP A 1071 -12.44 -22.57 -4.24
N TYR A 1072 -11.36 -23.03 -4.87
CA TYR A 1072 -10.41 -22.15 -5.57
C TYR A 1072 -10.85 -21.80 -7.00
N ALA A 1073 -10.61 -20.55 -7.40
CA ALA A 1073 -10.59 -20.11 -8.79
C ALA A 1073 -9.31 -19.30 -9.03
N GLY A 1074 -8.59 -19.56 -10.12
CA GLY A 1074 -7.38 -18.82 -10.45
C GLY A 1074 -7.65 -17.52 -11.22
N PRO A 1075 -6.68 -16.58 -11.24
CA PRO A 1075 -6.74 -15.36 -12.03
C PRO A 1075 -7.20 -15.61 -13.47
N THR A 1076 -8.21 -14.86 -13.88
CA THR A 1076 -8.74 -14.86 -15.25
C THR A 1076 -8.71 -13.43 -15.79
N VAL A 1077 -8.19 -13.26 -17.01
CA VAL A 1077 -8.08 -11.96 -17.69
C VAL A 1077 -8.71 -12.08 -19.06
N VAL A 1078 -9.62 -11.16 -19.40
CA VAL A 1078 -10.33 -11.14 -20.68
C VAL A 1078 -10.24 -9.76 -21.33
N LEU A 1079 -9.91 -9.73 -22.62
CA LEU A 1079 -9.97 -8.54 -23.47
C LEU A 1079 -11.35 -8.48 -24.14
N LEU A 1080 -12.10 -7.40 -23.93
CA LEU A 1080 -13.41 -7.22 -24.56
C LEU A 1080 -13.28 -6.26 -25.76
N ALA A 1081 -13.72 -6.70 -26.95
CA ALA A 1081 -13.83 -5.83 -28.11
C ALA A 1081 -15.02 -4.86 -28.00
N GLU A 1082 -16.09 -5.25 -27.31
CA GLU A 1082 -17.23 -4.39 -27.00
C GLU A 1082 -17.55 -4.38 -25.49
N PRO A 1083 -17.51 -3.21 -24.81
CA PRO A 1083 -17.86 -3.05 -23.40
C PRO A 1083 -19.38 -3.08 -23.16
N ARG A 1084 -20.05 -4.16 -23.56
CA ARG A 1084 -21.53 -4.31 -23.48
C ARG A 1084 -22.00 -5.61 -22.82
N GLY A 1085 -21.11 -6.58 -22.68
CA GLY A 1085 -21.41 -7.89 -22.09
C GLY A 1085 -21.73 -7.85 -20.59
N ARG A 1086 -22.20 -8.99 -20.05
CA ARG A 1086 -22.46 -9.16 -18.61
C ARG A 1086 -21.16 -9.18 -17.81
N VAL A 1087 -20.07 -9.68 -18.40
CA VAL A 1087 -18.71 -9.62 -17.82
C VAL A 1087 -18.24 -8.17 -17.65
N TRP A 1088 -18.70 -7.24 -18.50
CA TRP A 1088 -18.45 -5.80 -18.33
C TRP A 1088 -19.37 -5.12 -17.30
N SER A 1089 -20.64 -5.50 -17.22
CA SER A 1089 -21.67 -4.73 -16.51
C SER A 1089 -22.08 -5.28 -15.13
N GLU A 1090 -21.98 -6.59 -14.87
CA GLU A 1090 -22.42 -7.24 -13.63
C GLU A 1090 -21.28 -7.53 -12.65
N GLU A 1091 -21.56 -7.43 -11.35
CA GLU A 1091 -20.61 -7.79 -10.29
C GLU A 1091 -20.40 -9.32 -10.24
N ILE A 1092 -19.13 -9.74 -10.28
CA ILE A 1092 -18.74 -11.17 -10.31
C ILE A 1092 -18.34 -11.66 -8.92
N PHE A 1093 -17.68 -10.79 -8.14
CA PHE A 1093 -17.14 -11.07 -6.81
C PHE A 1093 -16.23 -12.30 -6.80
N GLY A 1094 -15.12 -12.21 -7.55
CA GLY A 1094 -14.13 -13.26 -7.79
C GLY A 1094 -13.00 -12.78 -8.72
N PRO A 1095 -11.97 -13.59 -9.00
CA PRO A 1095 -10.72 -13.17 -9.63
C PRO A 1095 -10.79 -13.12 -11.17
N LEU A 1096 -11.72 -12.33 -11.71
CA LEU A 1096 -11.91 -12.12 -13.15
C LEU A 1096 -11.84 -10.62 -13.49
N LEU A 1097 -10.83 -10.24 -14.28
CA LEU A 1097 -10.57 -8.87 -14.72
C LEU A 1097 -10.88 -8.69 -16.22
N ALA A 1098 -11.76 -7.74 -16.55
CA ALA A 1098 -12.02 -7.34 -17.92
C ALA A 1098 -11.16 -6.13 -18.33
N LEU A 1099 -10.59 -6.16 -19.53
CA LEU A 1099 -9.87 -5.04 -20.13
C LEU A 1099 -10.51 -4.56 -21.41
N VAL A 1100 -10.44 -3.25 -21.63
CA VAL A 1100 -10.77 -2.60 -22.89
C VAL A 1100 -9.75 -1.52 -23.24
N ARG A 1101 -9.61 -1.26 -24.54
CA ARG A 1101 -8.98 -0.05 -25.06
C ARG A 1101 -10.00 1.09 -25.09
N ALA A 1102 -9.56 2.28 -24.73
CA ALA A 1102 -10.14 3.54 -25.17
C ALA A 1102 -9.18 4.21 -26.14
N ASP A 1103 -9.68 4.90 -27.17
CA ASP A 1103 -8.84 5.63 -28.12
C ASP A 1103 -8.36 6.98 -27.55
N ASP A 1104 -9.17 7.60 -26.68
CA ASP A 1104 -8.86 8.85 -25.97
C ASP A 1104 -9.39 8.86 -24.52
N PHE A 1105 -9.08 9.93 -23.78
CA PHE A 1105 -9.43 10.09 -22.37
C PHE A 1105 -10.94 10.36 -22.14
N ASP A 1106 -11.65 10.93 -23.12
CA ASP A 1106 -13.08 11.23 -23.01
C ASP A 1106 -13.89 9.93 -23.11
N GLN A 1107 -13.55 9.08 -24.07
CA GLN A 1107 -14.07 7.72 -24.17
C GLN A 1107 -13.71 6.91 -22.91
N ALA A 1108 -12.50 7.07 -22.36
CA ALA A 1108 -12.10 6.37 -21.15
C ALA A 1108 -12.94 6.74 -19.92
N LEU A 1109 -13.23 8.03 -19.72
CA LEU A 1109 -14.14 8.49 -18.67
C LEU A 1109 -15.59 8.03 -18.91
N ALA A 1110 -16.07 8.08 -20.16
CA ALA A 1110 -17.39 7.57 -20.52
C ALA A 1110 -17.52 6.08 -20.18
N LEU A 1111 -16.56 5.25 -20.58
CA LEU A 1111 -16.52 3.81 -20.29
C LEU A 1111 -16.38 3.52 -18.80
N ALA A 1112 -15.60 4.30 -18.04
CA ALA A 1112 -15.52 4.16 -16.59
C ALA A 1112 -16.89 4.41 -15.93
N ASN A 1113 -17.61 5.41 -16.43
CA ASN A 1113 -18.91 5.85 -15.92
C ASN A 1113 -20.11 5.01 -16.39
N ASP A 1114 -19.97 4.17 -17.43
CA ASP A 1114 -21.03 3.36 -18.04
C ASP A 1114 -21.37 2.09 -17.23
N THR A 1115 -21.73 2.29 -15.95
CA THR A 1115 -22.35 1.27 -15.09
C THR A 1115 -23.36 1.92 -14.14
N PRO A 1116 -24.32 1.16 -13.56
CA PRO A 1116 -25.20 1.67 -12.51
C PRO A 1116 -24.51 1.81 -11.13
N TYR A 1117 -23.26 1.35 -11.01
CA TYR A 1117 -22.47 1.37 -9.78
C TYR A 1117 -21.62 2.66 -9.68
N ALA A 1118 -21.23 3.03 -8.45
CA ALA A 1118 -20.34 4.16 -8.18
C ALA A 1118 -19.62 4.00 -6.82
N LEU A 1119 -18.93 2.86 -6.61
CA LEU A 1119 -18.21 2.57 -5.37
C LEU A 1119 -16.76 3.06 -5.40
N THR A 1120 -15.84 2.32 -6.04
CA THR A 1120 -14.45 2.76 -6.23
C THR A 1120 -14.11 3.05 -7.69
N GLY A 1121 -13.13 3.90 -7.90
CA GLY A 1121 -12.57 4.22 -9.21
C GLY A 1121 -11.09 4.55 -9.11
N GLY A 1122 -10.33 4.25 -10.16
CA GLY A 1122 -8.90 4.48 -10.21
C GLY A 1122 -8.48 5.25 -11.47
N LEU A 1123 -7.46 6.09 -11.33
CA LEU A 1123 -6.72 6.67 -12.45
C LEU A 1123 -5.21 6.46 -12.22
N PHE A 1124 -4.53 5.88 -13.21
CA PHE A 1124 -3.10 6.03 -13.38
C PHE A 1124 -2.85 7.05 -14.48
N SER A 1125 -2.25 8.19 -14.12
CA SER A 1125 -1.95 9.30 -15.02
C SER A 1125 -0.88 10.21 -14.40
N ARG A 1126 -0.05 10.83 -15.23
CA ARG A 1126 0.90 11.87 -14.81
C ARG A 1126 0.52 13.26 -15.34
N SER A 1127 -0.62 13.40 -16.00
CA SER A 1127 -1.20 14.63 -16.56
C SER A 1127 -2.00 15.40 -15.50
N PRO A 1128 -1.52 16.57 -15.02
CA PRO A 1128 -2.29 17.41 -14.10
C PRO A 1128 -3.69 17.79 -14.60
N SER A 1129 -3.93 17.87 -15.91
CA SER A 1129 -5.25 18.15 -16.49
C SER A 1129 -6.18 16.94 -16.36
N HIS A 1130 -5.74 15.76 -16.78
CA HIS A 1130 -6.53 14.52 -16.73
C HIS A 1130 -6.85 14.10 -15.29
N ILE A 1131 -5.91 14.29 -14.35
CA ILE A 1131 -6.15 14.08 -12.91
C ILE A 1131 -7.26 15.01 -12.38
N ARG A 1132 -7.26 16.30 -12.76
CA ARG A 1132 -8.32 17.25 -12.36
C ARG A 1132 -9.67 16.88 -12.98
N ARG A 1133 -9.67 16.45 -14.24
CA ARG A 1133 -10.88 16.00 -14.97
C ARG A 1133 -11.50 14.77 -14.33
N ALA A 1134 -10.75 13.69 -14.13
CA ALA A 1134 -11.25 12.50 -13.45
C ALA A 1134 -11.78 12.79 -12.04
N ALA A 1135 -11.17 13.73 -11.31
CA ALA A 1135 -11.65 14.16 -9.99
C ALA A 1135 -12.99 14.93 -10.01
N GLY A 1136 -13.41 15.47 -11.16
CA GLY A 1136 -14.73 16.08 -11.35
C GLY A 1136 -15.73 15.22 -12.14
N GLU A 1137 -15.25 14.30 -12.98
CA GLU A 1137 -16.05 13.58 -13.99
C GLU A 1137 -16.24 12.08 -13.69
N LEU A 1138 -15.37 11.43 -12.90
CA LEU A 1138 -15.43 9.98 -12.67
C LEU A 1138 -16.38 9.64 -11.50
N ARG A 1139 -17.42 8.86 -11.81
CA ARG A 1139 -18.51 8.48 -10.90
C ARG A 1139 -18.10 7.38 -9.92
N ALA A 1140 -17.35 7.75 -8.88
CA ALA A 1140 -17.04 6.88 -7.75
C ALA A 1140 -17.25 7.60 -6.42
N GLY A 1141 -17.69 6.87 -5.38
CA GLY A 1141 -17.67 7.35 -4.00
C GLY A 1141 -16.24 7.50 -3.47
N ASN A 1142 -15.32 6.60 -3.87
CA ASN A 1142 -13.91 6.62 -3.50
C ASN A 1142 -13.03 6.54 -4.77
N LEU A 1143 -12.59 7.70 -5.26
CA LEU A 1143 -11.61 7.82 -6.33
C LEU A 1143 -10.17 7.74 -5.77
N TYR A 1144 -9.30 7.02 -6.47
CA TYR A 1144 -7.87 6.93 -6.17
C TYR A 1144 -7.03 7.30 -7.40
N VAL A 1145 -5.89 7.96 -7.19
CA VAL A 1145 -4.96 8.37 -8.25
C VAL A 1145 -3.58 7.79 -7.96
N ASN A 1146 -2.96 7.16 -8.96
CA ASN A 1146 -1.63 6.54 -8.92
C ASN A 1146 -1.42 5.55 -7.74
N ARG A 1147 -2.45 4.79 -7.38
CA ARG A 1147 -2.39 3.68 -6.41
C ARG A 1147 -3.53 2.67 -6.62
N ALA A 1148 -3.46 1.53 -5.92
CA ALA A 1148 -4.53 0.55 -5.84
C ALA A 1148 -5.83 1.14 -5.27
N ILE A 1149 -6.98 0.67 -5.77
CA ILE A 1149 -8.32 1.18 -5.41
C ILE A 1149 -8.95 0.44 -4.21
N THR A 1150 -8.27 -0.58 -3.70
CA THR A 1150 -8.61 -1.33 -2.49
C THR A 1150 -7.82 -0.78 -1.29
N GLY A 1151 -8.14 -1.25 -0.07
CA GLY A 1151 -7.45 -0.80 1.15
C GLY A 1151 -7.73 0.67 1.47
N ALA A 1152 -9.01 1.02 1.60
CA ALA A 1152 -9.45 2.23 2.27
C ALA A 1152 -9.14 2.11 3.76
N ARG A 1153 -8.82 3.22 4.45
CA ARG A 1153 -8.64 3.22 5.90
C ARG A 1153 -9.56 4.26 6.55
N VAL A 1154 -10.16 3.90 7.67
CA VAL A 1154 -11.01 4.75 8.51
C VAL A 1154 -10.35 6.11 8.75
N GLY A 1155 -11.12 7.19 8.69
CA GLY A 1155 -10.64 8.58 8.83
C GLY A 1155 -9.78 9.10 7.66
N ARG A 1156 -9.06 8.24 6.93
CA ARG A 1156 -8.18 8.61 5.79
C ARG A 1156 -8.89 8.54 4.43
N GLN A 1157 -9.73 7.53 4.24
CA GLN A 1157 -10.59 7.36 3.06
C GLN A 1157 -11.96 6.81 3.49
N PRO A 1158 -12.85 7.65 4.07
CA PRO A 1158 -14.22 7.24 4.39
C PRO A 1158 -14.89 6.52 3.22
N PHE A 1159 -15.36 5.30 3.46
CA PHE A 1159 -15.68 4.33 2.42
C PHE A 1159 -17.18 4.16 2.26
N GLY A 1160 -17.68 4.37 1.04
CA GLY A 1160 -19.08 4.15 0.70
C GLY A 1160 -19.46 4.76 -0.64
N GLY A 1161 -20.50 4.21 -1.26
CA GLY A 1161 -20.88 4.47 -2.65
C GLY A 1161 -22.22 5.17 -2.83
N TYR A 1162 -22.53 5.50 -4.08
CA TYR A 1162 -23.84 5.98 -4.51
C TYR A 1162 -24.32 5.23 -5.77
N GLY A 1163 -25.46 5.62 -6.35
CA GLY A 1163 -26.10 4.85 -7.41
C GLY A 1163 -26.59 3.51 -6.87
N LEU A 1164 -26.29 2.40 -7.56
CA LEU A 1164 -26.57 1.04 -7.05
C LEU A 1164 -25.44 0.45 -6.20
N SER A 1165 -24.44 1.25 -5.82
CA SER A 1165 -23.37 0.86 -4.87
C SER A 1165 -23.63 1.24 -3.42
N GLY A 1166 -24.62 2.09 -3.13
CA GLY A 1166 -24.92 2.48 -1.75
C GLY A 1166 -25.87 3.66 -1.67
N VAL A 1167 -26.28 3.99 -0.45
CA VAL A 1167 -27.21 5.10 -0.15
C VAL A 1167 -26.50 6.44 0.12
N GLY A 1168 -25.23 6.58 -0.25
CA GLY A 1168 -24.44 7.78 0.02
C GLY A 1168 -23.96 7.92 1.47
N SER A 1169 -24.01 6.84 2.25
CA SER A 1169 -23.32 6.79 3.55
C SER A 1169 -21.82 6.53 3.33
N LYS A 1170 -21.00 6.79 4.36
CA LYS A 1170 -19.56 6.49 4.32
C LYS A 1170 -19.05 6.00 5.67
N ALA A 1171 -18.75 4.69 5.74
CA ALA A 1171 -18.13 4.08 6.91
C ALA A 1171 -16.76 4.71 7.19
N GLY A 1172 -16.46 4.93 8.47
CA GLY A 1172 -15.20 5.55 8.91
C GLY A 1172 -15.08 7.03 8.55
N GLY A 1173 -16.21 7.71 8.27
CA GLY A 1173 -16.29 9.16 8.06
C GLY A 1173 -17.12 9.87 9.13
N PRO A 1174 -17.03 11.21 9.21
CA PRO A 1174 -17.63 12.01 10.28
C PRO A 1174 -19.17 12.03 10.25
N ASP A 1175 -19.75 11.73 9.09
CA ASP A 1175 -21.21 11.76 8.87
C ASP A 1175 -21.89 10.40 9.14
N TYR A 1176 -21.13 9.32 9.38
CA TYR A 1176 -21.71 7.99 9.55
C TYR A 1176 -22.63 7.90 10.78
N LEU A 1177 -22.18 8.46 11.92
CA LEU A 1177 -22.96 8.43 13.16
C LEU A 1177 -24.23 9.30 13.08
N LEU A 1178 -24.26 10.34 12.24
CA LEU A 1178 -25.46 11.16 11.98
C LEU A 1178 -26.59 10.33 11.34
N GLN A 1179 -26.26 9.21 10.68
CA GLN A 1179 -27.29 8.32 10.15
C GLN A 1179 -28.07 7.60 11.26
N LEU A 1180 -27.44 7.34 12.41
CA LEU A 1180 -27.93 6.40 13.43
C LEU A 1180 -28.64 7.08 14.62
N VAL A 1181 -28.82 8.40 14.54
CA VAL A 1181 -29.48 9.27 15.52
C VAL A 1181 -30.60 10.08 14.86
N GLU A 1182 -31.47 10.70 15.66
CA GLU A 1182 -32.32 11.82 15.27
C GLU A 1182 -31.80 13.13 15.86
N PRO A 1183 -31.82 14.26 15.12
CA PRO A 1183 -31.58 15.58 15.66
C PRO A 1183 -32.78 16.09 16.47
N ARG A 1184 -32.52 16.86 17.51
CA ARG A 1184 -33.53 17.54 18.33
C ARG A 1184 -33.01 18.91 18.78
N ALA A 1185 -33.65 19.98 18.31
CA ALA A 1185 -33.49 21.29 18.91
C ALA A 1185 -34.15 21.33 20.30
N VAL A 1186 -33.53 22.02 21.25
CA VAL A 1186 -34.11 22.40 22.53
C VAL A 1186 -33.91 23.90 22.70
N THR A 1187 -35.01 24.61 22.89
CA THR A 1187 -35.07 26.07 23.00
C THR A 1187 -35.64 26.42 24.36
N GLU A 1188 -34.90 27.17 25.17
CA GLU A 1188 -35.41 27.79 26.41
C GLU A 1188 -35.50 29.31 26.22
N ASN A 1189 -36.67 29.88 26.54
CA ASN A 1189 -36.80 31.32 26.78
C ASN A 1189 -36.20 31.64 28.14
N THR A 1190 -35.05 32.31 28.16
CA THR A 1190 -34.32 32.70 29.37
C THR A 1190 -34.75 34.06 29.91
N LEU A 1191 -35.56 34.82 29.16
CA LEU A 1191 -36.13 36.10 29.61
C LEU A 1191 -37.15 35.87 30.74
N ARG A 1192 -36.84 36.39 31.93
CA ARG A 1192 -37.68 36.31 33.12
C ARG A 1192 -37.81 37.72 33.71
N GLN A 1193 -39.05 38.20 33.89
CA GLN A 1193 -39.34 39.53 34.44
C GLN A 1193 -38.55 40.70 33.80
N GLY A 1194 -38.30 40.62 32.48
CA GLY A 1194 -37.60 41.67 31.73
C GLY A 1194 -36.07 41.59 31.74
N PHE A 1195 -35.45 40.58 32.35
CA PHE A 1195 -34.00 40.34 32.26
C PHE A 1195 -33.67 38.92 31.77
N ALA A 1196 -32.49 38.78 31.17
CA ALA A 1196 -31.88 37.52 30.77
C ALA A 1196 -30.35 37.62 30.93
N PRO A 1197 -29.61 36.50 31.00
CA PRO A 1197 -28.16 36.52 30.79
C PRO A 1197 -27.83 37.08 29.39
N LEU A 1198 -26.78 37.90 29.29
CA LEU A 1198 -26.26 38.40 28.00
C LEU A 1198 -25.28 37.42 27.35
N ASP A 1199 -24.63 36.58 28.15
CA ASP A 1199 -23.71 35.54 27.70
C ASP A 1199 -24.49 34.22 27.52
N GLY A 1200 -24.68 33.79 26.26
CA GLY A 1200 -25.39 32.57 25.86
C GLY A 1200 -24.87 32.01 24.54
#